data_AF-A0A4Y9YQS5-F1
#
_entry.id   AF-A0A4Y9YQS5-F1
#
_cell.length_a   1.000
_cell.length_b   1.000
_cell.length_c   1.000
_cell.angle_alpha   90.00
_cell.angle_beta   90.00
_cell.angle_gamma   90.00
#
_symmetry.space_group_name_H-M   'P 1'
#
loop_
_entity.id
_entity.type
_entity.pdbx_description
1 polymer ?
#
loop_
_entity_poly.entity_id
_entity_poly.type
_entity_poly.pdbx_seq_one_letter_code
_entity_poly.pdbx_strand_id
1 'polypeptide(L)'
;MAQMGITPEELAGFMSQFDPSATAARDSLDDSPYDHPPQLSFAATPETIKKYKAWYERDSKKSPTAAPTVPPRLLVQAQEQQREKQEREALAAENGISTRMTVIGFPKHSCKVQLGALKPTKSVSIQTIVEDVNGAAQVLSIYNFPTTYEASLAYIDLLFPVGIAMAILEPTFKVATQGGNPHIRVDSPTDIVFLDPRSDVLRDVHWKTGSQVSRFNAWPSDSDHWKARGNNYFAAGHWLPAAFAYSRGLQCDPDSLALRSNRSEAYLRLNFYSAASADARYVRCAAGAELLLRQKALFREAKAEYGRGRYQKAKSLLEQLHSSRADDSDIVKWIARCTQRLHESLTGVYDWTLLYKQSQTDPHLDVAEYTGPIEVRPMSNRGGGRGIAATRVIDVGELLVVAKPLSLATDAELQSLVLQKTVNLLTSKMDKRSQSANVAYAAQAIYGNPDLHDHAFHLYAGPDYPPPPSSFPPPPVDEPTELDPLKPRHRIDLAQLESICTHNAFGVMPLRPEDRRKPDDLDKLDSSTGLYPLPSLFNHSCAPNSHIVFIGDIMMMRASRTIHRDEEVTSAYMTPTTSYFERRKTLQEGWLMSEICDCRQCQYDRADGEANLRHRGRIAEGFSVDLFSKPLAKLRSLQKKLSATYVAARGPSHPSPALYPLHHAIAETLRSSHTTAGMKDAIKEDMKALEYRGWSVTDDDIGRRSKKARSLNRRGEELAVDTSFLGDPAEPLQAIPPMLRVAQTYFLCDDMMNATRWIKTAQWVLNTSVGGGKELFMMIERPLLKQFDLLDVATRVL
;
A
#
# COMPACT_ATOMS: atom_id res chain seq x y z
N MET A 1 -19.43 19.22 -11.18
CA MET A 1 -20.30 19.55 -12.33
C MET A 1 -19.62 20.62 -13.18
N ALA A 2 -20.00 21.90 -13.16
CA ALA A 2 -19.37 22.93 -14.02
C ALA A 2 -17.82 23.02 -13.91
N GLN A 3 -17.25 22.85 -12.72
CA GLN A 3 -15.79 22.78 -12.50
C GLN A 3 -15.11 21.48 -12.99
N MET A 4 -15.85 20.56 -13.61
CA MET A 4 -15.38 19.23 -14.04
C MET A 4 -15.61 18.96 -15.53
N GLY A 5 -16.01 19.96 -16.32
CA GLY A 5 -16.32 19.84 -17.76
C GLY A 5 -17.65 19.14 -18.09
N ILE A 6 -18.09 18.18 -17.26
CA ILE A 6 -19.27 17.33 -17.48
C ILE A 6 -20.52 18.14 -17.87
N THR A 7 -20.97 17.94 -19.11
CA THR A 7 -22.20 18.50 -19.69
C THR A 7 -23.47 17.82 -19.14
N PRO A 8 -24.66 18.45 -19.28
CA PRO A 8 -25.93 17.81 -18.96
C PRO A 8 -26.16 16.51 -19.75
N GLU A 9 -25.75 16.47 -21.01
CA GLU A 9 -25.82 15.30 -21.90
C GLU A 9 -24.91 14.16 -21.43
N GLU A 10 -23.67 14.45 -21.02
CA GLU A 10 -22.78 13.44 -20.42
C GLU A 10 -23.30 12.95 -19.07
N LEU A 11 -23.87 13.83 -18.25
CA LEU A 11 -24.51 13.43 -16.99
C LEU A 11 -25.73 12.51 -17.25
N ALA A 12 -26.55 12.81 -18.26
CA ALA A 12 -27.65 11.96 -18.68
C ALA A 12 -27.15 10.61 -19.25
N GLY A 13 -26.05 10.62 -20.02
CA GLY A 13 -25.38 9.41 -20.53
C GLY A 13 -24.69 8.58 -19.44
N PHE A 14 -24.30 9.20 -18.32
CA PHE A 14 -23.82 8.53 -17.12
C PHE A 14 -24.99 7.93 -16.33
N MET A 15 -26.07 8.71 -16.13
CA MET A 15 -27.26 8.29 -15.38
C MET A 15 -28.06 7.19 -16.10
N SER A 16 -28.11 7.16 -17.43
CA SER A 16 -28.79 6.10 -18.19
C SER A 16 -28.11 4.72 -18.07
N GLN A 17 -26.82 4.68 -17.70
CA GLN A 17 -26.13 3.43 -17.32
C GLN A 17 -26.54 2.91 -15.93
N PHE A 18 -27.29 3.71 -15.17
CA PHE A 18 -27.89 3.35 -13.88
C PHE A 18 -29.43 3.34 -13.93
N ASP A 19 -30.04 3.43 -15.12
CA ASP A 19 -31.50 3.41 -15.28
C ASP A 19 -32.06 2.02 -14.90
N PRO A 20 -32.87 1.90 -13.84
CA PRO A 20 -33.43 0.61 -13.43
C PRO A 20 -34.40 -0.01 -14.44
N SER A 21 -34.94 0.78 -15.38
CA SER A 21 -35.88 0.29 -16.40
C SER A 21 -35.22 -0.47 -17.54
N ALA A 22 -33.91 -0.25 -17.79
CA ALA A 22 -33.15 -1.00 -18.80
C ALA A 22 -32.98 -2.49 -18.48
N THR A 23 -33.33 -2.91 -17.25
CA THR A 23 -33.34 -4.32 -16.82
C THR A 23 -34.36 -5.17 -17.57
N ALA A 24 -35.56 -4.62 -17.82
CA ALA A 24 -36.70 -5.33 -18.41
C ALA A 24 -36.48 -5.82 -19.85
N ALA A 25 -35.41 -5.37 -20.52
CA ALA A 25 -35.03 -5.79 -21.86
C ALA A 25 -34.18 -7.07 -21.92
N ARG A 26 -33.96 -7.76 -20.78
CA ARG A 26 -33.16 -9.00 -20.70
C ARG A 26 -33.86 -10.20 -20.06
N ASP A 27 -35.11 -10.06 -19.64
CA ASP A 27 -35.94 -11.16 -19.11
C ASP A 27 -36.39 -12.16 -20.21
N SER A 28 -35.86 -12.03 -21.44
CA SER A 28 -36.09 -12.89 -22.60
C SER A 28 -34.98 -13.94 -22.85
N LEU A 29 -34.12 -14.19 -21.85
CA LEU A 29 -33.04 -15.20 -21.89
C LEU A 29 -33.21 -16.30 -20.82
N ASP A 30 -34.46 -16.58 -20.44
CA ASP A 30 -34.86 -17.48 -19.33
C ASP A 30 -34.71 -19.00 -19.64
N ASP A 31 -34.16 -19.36 -20.81
CA ASP A 31 -33.79 -20.75 -21.19
C ASP A 31 -32.43 -21.20 -20.60
N SER A 32 -31.85 -20.43 -19.67
CA SER A 32 -30.58 -20.72 -19.00
C SER A 32 -30.78 -21.66 -17.79
N PRO A 33 -30.22 -22.88 -17.76
CA PRO A 33 -30.38 -23.81 -16.63
C PRO A 33 -29.50 -23.45 -15.41
N TYR A 34 -29.09 -22.18 -15.28
CA TYR A 34 -28.12 -21.71 -14.28
C TYR A 34 -28.69 -20.59 -13.40
N ASP A 35 -28.77 -20.85 -12.09
CA ASP A 35 -29.12 -19.90 -11.01
C ASP A 35 -28.16 -18.70 -11.00
N HIS A 36 -28.55 -17.62 -11.68
CA HIS A 36 -27.70 -16.49 -12.04
C HIS A 36 -27.20 -15.66 -10.83
N PRO A 37 -25.98 -15.11 -10.89
CA PRO A 37 -25.43 -14.30 -9.81
C PRO A 37 -26.23 -13.00 -9.58
N PRO A 38 -26.41 -12.58 -8.31
CA PRO A 38 -26.94 -11.26 -7.98
C PRO A 38 -26.12 -10.14 -8.66
N GLN A 39 -26.78 -9.13 -9.21
CA GLN A 39 -26.08 -8.01 -9.84
C GLN A 39 -25.26 -7.21 -8.80
N LEU A 40 -24.00 -6.95 -9.15
CA LEU A 40 -23.10 -6.04 -8.43
C LEU A 40 -22.86 -4.79 -9.27
N SER A 41 -22.70 -3.64 -8.62
CA SER A 41 -22.43 -2.35 -9.27
C SER A 41 -21.40 -1.56 -8.46
N PHE A 42 -20.94 -0.42 -9.01
CA PHE A 42 -20.02 0.50 -8.32
C PHE A 42 -20.58 1.13 -7.02
N ALA A 43 -21.88 0.94 -6.75
CA ALA A 43 -22.60 1.36 -5.56
C ALA A 43 -23.06 0.17 -4.67
N ALA A 44 -22.49 -1.03 -4.86
CA ALA A 44 -22.81 -2.19 -4.03
C ALA A 44 -22.48 -1.93 -2.54
N THR A 45 -23.48 -2.12 -1.68
CA THR A 45 -23.32 -2.01 -0.21
C THR A 45 -22.79 -3.33 0.37
N PRO A 46 -22.26 -3.33 1.62
CA PRO A 46 -21.83 -4.55 2.29
C PRO A 46 -22.91 -5.63 2.36
N GLU A 47 -24.19 -5.26 2.41
CA GLU A 47 -25.34 -6.18 2.41
C GLU A 47 -25.51 -6.85 1.05
N THR A 48 -25.35 -6.10 -0.05
CA THR A 48 -25.37 -6.65 -1.41
C THR A 48 -24.17 -7.57 -1.66
N ILE A 49 -22.98 -7.21 -1.15
CA ILE A 49 -21.78 -8.04 -1.25
C ILE A 49 -21.95 -9.33 -0.42
N LYS A 50 -22.51 -9.25 0.79
CA LYS A 50 -22.87 -10.43 1.62
C LYS A 50 -23.89 -11.33 0.92
N LYS A 51 -24.91 -10.77 0.25
CA LYS A 51 -25.86 -11.55 -0.58
C LYS A 51 -25.16 -12.25 -1.75
N TYR A 52 -24.23 -11.58 -2.43
CA TYR A 52 -23.44 -12.19 -3.50
C TYR A 52 -22.56 -13.34 -2.97
N LYS A 53 -21.87 -13.13 -1.84
CA LYS A 53 -21.10 -14.16 -1.15
C LYS A 53 -21.97 -15.39 -0.79
N ALA A 54 -23.15 -15.17 -0.21
CA ALA A 54 -24.09 -16.25 0.13
C ALA A 54 -24.79 -16.91 -1.08
N TRP A 55 -24.80 -16.27 -2.27
CA TRP A 55 -25.11 -16.97 -3.52
C TRP A 55 -23.92 -17.84 -3.96
N TYR A 56 -22.72 -17.27 -3.98
CA TYR A 56 -21.51 -17.96 -4.41
C TYR A 56 -21.17 -19.18 -3.54
N GLU A 57 -21.35 -19.09 -2.22
CA GLU A 57 -21.17 -20.22 -1.27
C GLU A 57 -22.21 -21.35 -1.41
N ARG A 58 -23.29 -21.13 -2.17
CA ARG A 58 -24.24 -22.17 -2.61
C ARG A 58 -23.88 -22.69 -3.99
N ASP A 59 -23.48 -21.80 -4.90
CA ASP A 59 -23.08 -22.13 -6.26
C ASP A 59 -21.83 -23.02 -6.31
N SER A 60 -20.82 -22.69 -5.49
CA SER A 60 -19.56 -23.43 -5.33
C SER A 60 -19.71 -24.88 -4.83
N LYS A 61 -20.92 -25.27 -4.38
CA LYS A 61 -21.27 -26.62 -3.91
C LYS A 61 -22.07 -27.43 -4.94
N LYS A 62 -22.43 -26.84 -6.09
CA LYS A 62 -23.08 -27.55 -7.20
C LYS A 62 -22.05 -28.42 -7.93
N SER A 63 -22.48 -29.57 -8.43
CA SER A 63 -21.63 -30.41 -9.29
C SER A 63 -21.37 -29.70 -10.62
N PRO A 64 -20.13 -29.74 -11.17
CA PRO A 64 -19.83 -29.14 -12.47
C PRO A 64 -20.68 -29.74 -13.60
N THR A 65 -21.18 -28.88 -14.48
CA THR A 65 -21.87 -29.25 -15.73
C THR A 65 -20.91 -29.15 -16.92
N ALA A 66 -21.27 -29.78 -18.03
CA ALA A 66 -20.56 -29.58 -19.30
C ALA A 66 -20.80 -28.15 -19.82
N ALA A 67 -19.73 -27.44 -20.14
CA ALA A 67 -19.80 -26.10 -20.73
C ALA A 67 -20.23 -26.18 -22.22
N PRO A 68 -21.06 -25.25 -22.71
CA PRO A 68 -21.43 -25.19 -24.12
C PRO A 68 -20.20 -24.83 -24.98
N THR A 69 -19.90 -25.65 -25.99
CA THR A 69 -18.79 -25.39 -26.93
C THR A 69 -19.11 -24.21 -27.83
N VAL A 70 -18.30 -23.15 -27.79
CA VAL A 70 -18.49 -21.95 -28.61
C VAL A 70 -17.71 -22.11 -29.93
N PRO A 71 -18.33 -21.93 -31.11
CA PRO A 71 -17.62 -22.01 -32.39
C PRO A 71 -16.46 -21.01 -32.47
N PRO A 72 -15.23 -21.43 -32.86
CA PRO A 72 -14.05 -20.56 -32.84
C PRO A 72 -14.24 -19.22 -33.56
N ARG A 73 -14.94 -19.23 -34.71
CA ARG A 73 -15.26 -18.03 -35.50
C ARG A 73 -15.96 -16.92 -34.70
N LEU A 74 -16.82 -17.27 -33.74
CA LEU A 74 -17.57 -16.31 -32.93
C LEU A 74 -16.69 -15.73 -31.81
N LEU A 75 -15.76 -16.54 -31.30
CA LEU A 75 -14.76 -16.07 -30.34
C LEU A 75 -13.76 -15.10 -30.99
N VAL A 76 -13.43 -15.23 -32.29
CA VAL A 76 -12.61 -14.22 -33.00
C VAL A 76 -13.36 -12.93 -33.13
N GLN A 77 -14.59 -13.00 -33.63
CA GLN A 77 -15.39 -11.83 -33.92
C GLN A 77 -15.65 -11.00 -32.65
N ALA A 78 -16.02 -11.65 -31.54
CA ALA A 78 -16.20 -10.99 -30.25
C ALA A 78 -14.89 -10.39 -29.71
N GLN A 79 -13.75 -11.06 -29.93
CA GLN A 79 -12.44 -10.56 -29.51
C GLN A 79 -11.95 -9.38 -30.35
N GLU A 80 -12.03 -9.45 -31.68
CA GLU A 80 -11.61 -8.38 -32.58
C GLU A 80 -12.48 -7.13 -32.34
N GLN A 81 -13.80 -7.29 -32.15
CA GLN A 81 -14.70 -6.20 -31.74
C GLN A 81 -14.32 -5.58 -30.39
N GLN A 82 -14.00 -6.39 -29.38
CA GLN A 82 -13.55 -5.90 -28.07
C GLN A 82 -12.18 -5.20 -28.18
N ARG A 83 -11.25 -5.71 -28.99
CA ARG A 83 -9.94 -5.09 -29.22
C ARG A 83 -10.08 -3.74 -29.91
N GLU A 84 -10.83 -3.66 -31.02
CA GLU A 84 -11.10 -2.38 -31.69
C GLU A 84 -11.77 -1.37 -30.75
N LYS A 85 -12.70 -1.82 -29.89
CA LYS A 85 -13.33 -0.95 -28.88
C LYS A 85 -12.27 -0.34 -27.96
N GLN A 86 -11.35 -1.16 -27.44
CA GLN A 86 -10.29 -0.69 -26.55
C GLN A 86 -9.25 0.18 -27.27
N GLU A 87 -8.93 -0.10 -28.52
CA GLU A 87 -8.02 0.72 -29.33
C GLU A 87 -8.68 2.08 -29.65
N ARG A 88 -9.99 2.12 -29.94
CA ARG A 88 -10.76 3.37 -30.04
C ARG A 88 -10.84 4.14 -28.72
N GLU A 89 -11.11 3.47 -27.61
CA GLU A 89 -11.12 4.08 -26.27
C GLU A 89 -9.76 4.67 -25.87
N ALA A 90 -8.66 3.97 -26.22
CA ALA A 90 -7.30 4.45 -25.98
C ALA A 90 -6.91 5.65 -26.86
N LEU A 91 -7.39 5.73 -28.10
CA LEU A 91 -7.23 6.92 -28.95
C LEU A 91 -8.13 8.09 -28.51
N ALA A 92 -9.30 7.81 -27.93
CA ALA A 92 -10.24 8.82 -27.43
C ALA A 92 -9.91 9.35 -26.01
N ALA A 93 -8.78 8.93 -25.44
CA ALA A 93 -8.38 9.20 -24.06
C ALA A 93 -7.99 10.67 -23.76
N GLU A 94 -8.30 11.63 -24.63
CA GLU A 94 -8.21 13.06 -24.30
C GLU A 94 -9.43 13.54 -23.47
N ASN A 95 -10.57 12.85 -23.51
CA ASN A 95 -11.78 13.26 -22.77
C ASN A 95 -12.56 12.13 -22.04
N GLY A 96 -12.20 10.85 -22.22
CA GLY A 96 -12.96 9.72 -21.67
C GLY A 96 -12.42 9.13 -20.36
N ILE A 97 -13.28 8.92 -19.36
CA ILE A 97 -12.97 8.12 -18.15
C ILE A 97 -13.37 6.65 -18.39
N SER A 98 -12.46 5.71 -18.12
CA SER A 98 -12.68 4.26 -18.25
C SER A 98 -12.98 3.62 -16.90
N THR A 99 -14.10 2.90 -16.77
CA THR A 99 -14.54 2.32 -15.49
C THR A 99 -14.40 0.78 -15.47
N ARG A 100 -13.77 0.22 -14.43
CA ARG A 100 -13.46 -1.22 -14.29
C ARG A 100 -13.91 -1.80 -12.95
N MET A 101 -14.48 -3.00 -12.94
CA MET A 101 -14.92 -3.66 -11.71
C MET A 101 -14.39 -5.10 -11.63
N THR A 102 -13.78 -5.43 -10.49
CA THR A 102 -13.20 -6.75 -10.20
C THR A 102 -13.92 -7.40 -9.01
N VAL A 103 -13.81 -8.72 -8.84
CA VAL A 103 -14.23 -9.44 -7.63
C VAL A 103 -13.08 -10.38 -7.20
N ILE A 104 -12.73 -10.36 -5.92
CA ILE A 104 -11.61 -11.12 -5.31
C ILE A 104 -12.07 -11.90 -4.07
N GLY A 105 -11.24 -12.81 -3.55
CA GLY A 105 -11.61 -13.68 -2.44
C GLY A 105 -12.48 -14.87 -2.84
N PHE A 106 -12.20 -15.47 -4.01
CA PHE A 106 -12.79 -16.73 -4.44
C PHE A 106 -11.87 -17.91 -4.10
N PRO A 107 -12.35 -19.02 -3.50
CA PRO A 107 -11.59 -20.28 -3.44
C PRO A 107 -11.32 -20.82 -4.86
N LYS A 108 -10.17 -21.49 -5.04
CA LYS A 108 -9.77 -22.12 -6.30
C LYS A 108 -10.76 -23.21 -6.73
N HIS A 109 -11.18 -23.22 -8.00
CA HIS A 109 -12.09 -24.23 -8.57
C HIS A 109 -11.48 -24.90 -9.82
N SER A 110 -10.98 -26.13 -9.65
CA SER A 110 -10.40 -26.91 -10.75
C SER A 110 -11.47 -27.57 -11.64
N CYS A 111 -11.32 -27.47 -12.96
CA CYS A 111 -11.99 -28.33 -13.94
C CYS A 111 -10.97 -28.77 -15.01
N LYS A 112 -11.18 -29.90 -15.68
CA LYS A 112 -10.19 -30.52 -16.57
C LYS A 112 -10.62 -30.54 -18.04
N VAL A 113 -9.64 -30.40 -18.95
CA VAL A 113 -9.73 -30.55 -20.42
C VAL A 113 -10.53 -29.41 -21.12
N GLN A 114 -10.26 -28.97 -22.34
CA GLN A 114 -9.04 -28.58 -23.10
C GLN A 114 -9.60 -28.06 -24.45
N LEU A 115 -9.38 -26.79 -24.84
CA LEU A 115 -9.99 -26.12 -26.03
C LEU A 115 -9.27 -24.75 -26.24
N GLY A 116 -8.91 -24.14 -27.40
CA GLY A 116 -8.78 -24.50 -28.83
C GLY A 116 -8.60 -23.32 -29.89
N ALA A 117 -7.70 -22.34 -29.64
CA ALA A 117 -7.00 -21.28 -30.45
C ALA A 117 -7.68 -19.94 -30.78
N LEU A 118 -7.17 -18.78 -30.27
CA LEU A 118 -7.05 -17.43 -30.94
C LEU A 118 -5.91 -16.50 -30.40
N LYS A 119 -6.20 -15.28 -29.87
CA LYS A 119 -5.26 -14.14 -29.59
C LYS A 119 -5.59 -13.35 -28.29
N PRO A 120 -4.87 -12.26 -27.89
CA PRO A 120 -5.18 -11.41 -26.72
C PRO A 120 -6.15 -10.20 -26.88
N THR A 121 -6.75 -9.79 -25.74
CA THR A 121 -7.55 -8.58 -25.42
C THR A 121 -7.34 -8.19 -23.94
N LYS A 122 -8.00 -7.13 -23.41
CA LYS A 122 -7.91 -6.76 -21.97
C LYS A 122 -9.28 -6.43 -21.37
N SER A 123 -9.40 -6.50 -20.05
CA SER A 123 -10.48 -5.83 -19.29
C SER A 123 -9.95 -5.38 -17.93
N VAL A 124 -9.63 -6.36 -17.07
CA VAL A 124 -8.74 -6.21 -15.90
C VAL A 124 -7.63 -7.26 -16.01
N SER A 125 -8.00 -8.51 -16.29
CA SER A 125 -7.11 -9.51 -16.87
C SER A 125 -6.63 -9.13 -18.26
N ILE A 126 -5.48 -9.70 -18.65
CA ILE A 126 -5.22 -10.01 -20.05
C ILE A 126 -6.20 -11.12 -20.42
N GLN A 127 -7.16 -10.82 -21.28
CA GLN A 127 -7.90 -11.88 -21.95
C GLN A 127 -7.04 -12.38 -23.11
N THR A 128 -7.13 -13.67 -23.41
CA THR A 128 -6.60 -14.25 -24.64
C THR A 128 -7.41 -15.49 -24.97
N ILE A 129 -7.03 -16.27 -25.98
CA ILE A 129 -7.76 -17.46 -26.42
C ILE A 129 -6.68 -18.43 -26.93
N VAL A 130 -6.66 -19.67 -26.45
CA VAL A 130 -5.48 -20.59 -26.54
C VAL A 130 -5.83 -21.91 -27.19
N GLU A 131 -4.95 -22.59 -27.93
CA GLU A 131 -5.23 -23.95 -28.47
C GLU A 131 -4.96 -25.07 -27.47
N ASP A 132 -5.73 -26.14 -27.62
CA ASP A 132 -5.41 -27.48 -27.18
C ASP A 132 -5.13 -28.37 -28.41
N VAL A 133 -4.82 -29.65 -28.21
CA VAL A 133 -4.51 -30.55 -29.34
C VAL A 133 -5.74 -30.87 -30.21
N ASN A 134 -6.96 -30.72 -29.69
CA ASN A 134 -8.22 -31.11 -30.33
C ASN A 134 -8.96 -29.97 -31.06
N GLY A 135 -8.52 -28.72 -30.92
CA GLY A 135 -8.80 -27.61 -31.84
C GLY A 135 -10.24 -27.07 -31.89
N ALA A 136 -10.83 -26.67 -30.76
CA ALA A 136 -12.03 -25.80 -30.74
C ALA A 136 -12.00 -24.76 -29.59
N ALA A 137 -12.15 -23.46 -29.85
CA ALA A 137 -11.61 -22.40 -28.99
C ALA A 137 -12.25 -22.18 -27.60
N GLN A 138 -11.40 -21.78 -26.64
CA GLN A 138 -11.80 -21.23 -25.35
C GLN A 138 -11.02 -19.95 -25.01
N VAL A 139 -11.73 -18.97 -24.44
CA VAL A 139 -11.13 -17.77 -23.84
C VAL A 139 -10.30 -18.16 -22.62
N LEU A 140 -9.13 -17.57 -22.49
CA LEU A 140 -8.25 -17.56 -21.32
C LEU A 140 -8.26 -16.15 -20.70
N SER A 141 -8.17 -16.02 -19.38
CA SER A 141 -7.99 -14.77 -18.64
C SER A 141 -6.83 -14.90 -17.66
N ILE A 142 -5.76 -14.15 -17.90
CA ILE A 142 -4.55 -14.11 -17.08
C ILE A 142 -4.60 -12.85 -16.21
N TYR A 143 -4.46 -13.02 -14.90
CA TYR A 143 -4.36 -11.94 -13.92
C TYR A 143 -2.92 -11.86 -13.36
N ASN A 144 -2.62 -10.75 -12.65
CA ASN A 144 -1.40 -10.56 -11.85
C ASN A 144 -0.05 -10.81 -12.57
N PHE A 145 -0.02 -10.77 -13.90
CA PHE A 145 1.20 -11.04 -14.65
C PHE A 145 2.20 -9.86 -14.51
N PRO A 146 3.50 -10.12 -14.27
CA PRO A 146 4.50 -9.08 -14.11
C PRO A 146 4.48 -8.07 -15.26
N THR A 147 4.53 -6.78 -14.92
CA THR A 147 4.46 -5.61 -15.82
C THR A 147 3.13 -5.36 -16.53
N THR A 148 2.09 -6.20 -16.40
CA THR A 148 0.91 -6.10 -17.29
C THR A 148 -0.31 -5.37 -16.73
N TYR A 149 -0.32 -5.03 -15.44
CA TYR A 149 -1.49 -4.47 -14.73
C TYR A 149 -2.14 -3.30 -15.51
N GLU A 150 -1.37 -2.30 -15.92
CA GLU A 150 -1.83 -1.19 -16.77
C GLU A 150 -1.07 -1.04 -18.10
N ALA A 151 -0.34 -2.09 -18.52
CA ALA A 151 0.28 -2.14 -19.84
C ALA A 151 -0.73 -1.97 -21.00
N SER A 152 -0.24 -1.37 -22.09
CA SER A 152 -0.95 -1.19 -23.36
C SER A 152 -1.05 -2.48 -24.17
N LEU A 153 -2.04 -2.58 -25.06
CA LEU A 153 -2.27 -3.76 -25.89
C LEU A 153 -1.02 -4.14 -26.73
N ALA A 154 -0.34 -3.15 -27.31
CA ALA A 154 0.90 -3.35 -28.06
C ALA A 154 2.04 -3.97 -27.21
N TYR A 155 2.09 -3.70 -25.90
CA TYR A 155 3.05 -4.34 -25.00
C TYR A 155 2.62 -5.77 -24.63
N ILE A 156 1.32 -6.02 -24.49
CA ILE A 156 0.77 -7.37 -24.26
C ILE A 156 1.06 -8.28 -25.47
N ASP A 157 0.96 -7.77 -26.70
CA ASP A 157 1.32 -8.50 -27.93
C ASP A 157 2.81 -8.95 -27.97
N LEU A 158 3.71 -8.33 -27.18
CA LEU A 158 5.12 -8.75 -27.06
C LEU A 158 5.33 -9.92 -26.09
N LEU A 159 4.55 -9.97 -25.01
CA LEU A 159 4.62 -11.03 -24.00
C LEU A 159 3.82 -12.28 -24.39
N PHE A 160 2.67 -12.07 -25.05
CA PHE A 160 1.76 -13.14 -25.48
C PHE A 160 1.58 -13.13 -27.01
N PRO A 161 2.67 -13.28 -27.80
CA PRO A 161 2.58 -13.29 -29.24
C PRO A 161 1.76 -14.49 -29.73
N VAL A 162 0.94 -14.23 -30.74
CA VAL A 162 0.11 -15.22 -31.45
C VAL A 162 0.92 -16.49 -31.76
N GLY A 163 0.38 -17.69 -31.50
CA GLY A 163 1.07 -18.96 -31.76
C GLY A 163 2.08 -19.38 -30.70
N ILE A 164 2.19 -18.66 -29.57
CA ILE A 164 2.97 -19.10 -28.42
C ILE A 164 2.33 -20.35 -27.76
N ALA A 165 3.08 -21.45 -27.72
CA ALA A 165 2.68 -22.64 -26.98
C ALA A 165 2.90 -22.41 -25.47
N MET A 166 1.89 -22.74 -24.66
CA MET A 166 1.92 -22.59 -23.20
C MET A 166 1.32 -23.83 -22.53
N ALA A 167 1.92 -24.26 -21.42
CA ALA A 167 1.28 -25.14 -20.46
C ALA A 167 0.69 -24.31 -19.32
N ILE A 168 -0.55 -24.63 -18.92
CA ILE A 168 -1.23 -24.05 -17.75
C ILE A 168 -1.27 -25.12 -16.67
N LEU A 169 -0.73 -24.82 -15.49
CA LEU A 169 -0.54 -25.81 -14.42
C LEU A 169 -1.78 -25.99 -13.54
N GLU A 170 -2.44 -24.90 -13.15
CA GLU A 170 -3.69 -24.90 -12.37
C GLU A 170 -4.85 -24.25 -13.17
N PRO A 171 -5.32 -24.85 -14.28
CA PRO A 171 -6.40 -24.28 -15.07
C PRO A 171 -7.72 -24.28 -14.30
N THR A 172 -8.16 -23.09 -13.89
CA THR A 172 -9.51 -22.85 -13.35
C THR A 172 -10.46 -22.59 -14.52
N PHE A 173 -11.64 -23.21 -14.56
CA PHE A 173 -12.64 -22.95 -15.61
C PHE A 173 -13.84 -22.23 -14.98
N LYS A 174 -14.19 -21.05 -15.48
CA LYS A 174 -15.18 -20.17 -14.84
C LYS A 174 -16.23 -19.67 -15.83
N VAL A 175 -17.48 -19.63 -15.39
CA VAL A 175 -18.57 -18.93 -16.08
C VAL A 175 -18.23 -17.44 -16.15
N ALA A 176 -18.55 -16.79 -17.27
CA ALA A 176 -18.33 -15.34 -17.40
C ALA A 176 -19.20 -14.57 -16.39
N THR A 177 -18.56 -13.80 -15.50
CA THR A 177 -19.24 -12.79 -14.68
C THR A 177 -19.60 -11.53 -15.48
N GLN A 178 -19.01 -11.36 -16.67
CA GLN A 178 -19.40 -10.40 -17.71
C GLN A 178 -19.14 -11.03 -19.08
N GLY A 179 -20.15 -11.02 -19.97
CA GLY A 179 -20.14 -11.73 -21.25
C GLY A 179 -20.86 -13.09 -21.19
N GLY A 180 -21.10 -13.72 -22.35
CA GLY A 180 -21.90 -14.95 -22.45
C GLY A 180 -21.09 -16.27 -22.48
N ASN A 181 -19.77 -16.20 -22.61
CA ASN A 181 -18.93 -17.38 -22.86
C ASN A 181 -18.06 -17.71 -21.63
N PRO A 182 -18.00 -18.97 -21.17
CA PRO A 182 -17.09 -19.35 -20.09
C PRO A 182 -15.62 -19.27 -20.54
N HIS A 183 -14.70 -19.20 -19.58
CA HIS A 183 -13.28 -18.98 -19.82
C HIS A 183 -12.40 -19.80 -18.87
N ILE A 184 -11.21 -20.16 -19.34
CA ILE A 184 -10.09 -20.55 -18.49
C ILE A 184 -9.62 -19.29 -17.76
N ARG A 185 -9.35 -19.39 -16.46
CA ARG A 185 -8.79 -18.34 -15.61
C ARG A 185 -7.47 -18.84 -15.03
N VAL A 186 -6.46 -17.97 -15.04
CA VAL A 186 -5.16 -18.19 -14.44
C VAL A 186 -4.83 -16.95 -13.61
N ASP A 187 -4.84 -17.12 -12.29
CA ASP A 187 -4.65 -16.02 -11.35
C ASP A 187 -3.19 -15.75 -11.02
N SER A 188 -2.34 -16.79 -11.03
CA SER A 188 -0.92 -16.69 -10.73
C SER A 188 -0.04 -16.71 -11.98
N PRO A 189 0.96 -15.81 -12.10
CA PRO A 189 1.93 -15.86 -13.20
C PRO A 189 2.83 -17.10 -13.17
N THR A 190 2.93 -17.80 -12.02
CA THR A 190 3.76 -19.02 -11.92
C THR A 190 3.14 -20.27 -12.53
N ASP A 191 1.85 -20.20 -12.85
CA ASP A 191 1.09 -21.34 -13.38
C ASP A 191 1.10 -21.37 -14.91
N ILE A 192 1.81 -20.41 -15.54
CA ILE A 192 2.05 -20.34 -16.97
C ILE A 192 3.49 -20.76 -17.25
N VAL A 193 3.67 -21.75 -18.11
CA VAL A 193 4.98 -22.16 -18.64
C VAL A 193 4.98 -21.99 -20.16
N PHE A 194 5.85 -21.11 -20.65
CA PHE A 194 6.01 -20.82 -22.08
C PHE A 194 6.92 -21.87 -22.72
N LEU A 195 6.35 -22.70 -23.59
CA LEU A 195 7.05 -23.83 -24.21
C LEU A 195 7.87 -23.36 -25.41
N ASP A 196 9.03 -23.98 -25.63
CA ASP A 196 9.74 -23.91 -26.93
C ASP A 196 9.10 -24.93 -27.90
N PRO A 197 8.99 -24.69 -29.22
CA PRO A 197 8.36 -25.63 -30.14
C PRO A 197 9.18 -26.92 -30.30
N ARG A 198 10.46 -26.90 -29.91
CA ARG A 198 11.39 -28.05 -29.86
C ARG A 198 11.40 -28.73 -28.49
N SER A 199 10.59 -28.28 -27.54
CA SER A 199 10.50 -28.85 -26.18
C SER A 199 10.02 -30.31 -26.24
N ASP A 200 10.65 -31.19 -25.45
CA ASP A 200 10.28 -32.61 -25.38
C ASP A 200 8.80 -32.85 -25.03
N VAL A 201 8.20 -31.91 -24.28
CA VAL A 201 6.77 -31.91 -23.92
C VAL A 201 5.84 -31.82 -25.15
N LEU A 202 6.35 -31.31 -26.27
CA LEU A 202 5.62 -31.13 -27.53
C LEU A 202 6.05 -32.12 -28.63
N ARG A 203 7.03 -33.01 -28.37
CA ARG A 203 7.65 -33.88 -29.38
C ARG A 203 6.64 -34.72 -30.15
N ASP A 204 5.70 -35.32 -29.41
CA ASP A 204 4.66 -36.22 -29.94
C ASP A 204 3.26 -35.56 -29.94
N VAL A 205 3.22 -34.22 -29.92
CA VAL A 205 1.98 -33.43 -29.85
C VAL A 205 1.52 -33.00 -31.25
N HIS A 206 0.37 -33.51 -31.66
CA HIS A 206 -0.26 -33.16 -32.94
C HIS A 206 -1.46 -32.24 -32.75
N TRP A 207 -1.37 -31.03 -33.29
CA TRP A 207 -2.43 -30.01 -33.29
C TRP A 207 -3.39 -30.23 -34.45
N LYS A 208 -4.69 -30.36 -34.18
CA LYS A 208 -5.70 -30.66 -35.19
C LYS A 208 -5.84 -29.57 -36.27
N THR A 209 -5.55 -28.31 -35.96
CA THR A 209 -5.56 -27.20 -36.92
C THR A 209 -4.23 -27.07 -37.71
N GLY A 210 -3.20 -27.82 -37.32
CA GLY A 210 -1.84 -27.73 -37.85
C GLY A 210 -0.88 -26.98 -36.90
N SER A 211 0.41 -27.29 -36.97
CA SER A 211 1.43 -26.73 -36.07
C SER A 211 1.94 -25.32 -36.43
N GLN A 212 1.30 -24.64 -37.40
CA GLN A 212 1.69 -23.30 -37.84
C GLN A 212 0.49 -22.35 -37.90
N VAL A 213 0.57 -21.24 -37.18
CA VAL A 213 -0.43 -20.16 -37.24
C VAL A 213 -0.02 -19.16 -38.34
N SER A 214 -0.88 -18.93 -39.32
CA SER A 214 -0.56 -18.13 -40.54
C SER A 214 -0.20 -16.65 -40.33
N ARG A 215 -0.37 -16.12 -39.11
CA ARG A 215 0.04 -14.76 -38.70
C ARG A 215 1.21 -14.78 -37.69
N PHE A 216 1.96 -15.89 -37.60
CA PHE A 216 3.13 -16.03 -36.73
C PHE A 216 4.41 -15.61 -37.45
N ASN A 217 5.06 -14.54 -36.97
CA ASN A 217 6.45 -14.27 -37.34
C ASN A 217 7.33 -15.34 -36.68
N ALA A 218 7.94 -16.20 -37.50
CA ALA A 218 8.79 -17.29 -37.05
C ALA A 218 9.79 -16.83 -35.98
N TRP A 219 9.90 -17.61 -34.90
CA TRP A 219 10.87 -17.35 -33.85
C TRP A 219 12.30 -17.56 -34.35
N PRO A 220 13.26 -16.75 -33.88
CA PRO A 220 14.68 -17.02 -34.09
C PRO A 220 15.06 -18.47 -33.74
N SER A 221 15.79 -19.13 -34.63
CA SER A 221 16.29 -20.49 -34.43
C SER A 221 17.55 -20.57 -33.56
N ASP A 222 18.32 -19.48 -33.47
CA ASP A 222 19.66 -19.41 -32.89
C ASP A 222 19.81 -18.34 -31.79
N SER A 223 20.93 -18.42 -31.06
CA SER A 223 21.30 -17.54 -29.94
C SER A 223 21.46 -16.08 -30.34
N ASP A 224 22.06 -15.79 -31.52
CA ASP A 224 22.42 -14.43 -31.93
C ASP A 224 21.22 -13.60 -32.37
N HIS A 225 20.27 -14.18 -33.10
CA HIS A 225 19.03 -13.51 -33.46
C HIS A 225 18.11 -13.30 -32.22
N TRP A 226 18.12 -14.21 -31.25
CA TRP A 226 17.46 -13.97 -29.94
C TRP A 226 18.15 -12.85 -29.15
N LYS A 227 19.49 -12.81 -29.12
CA LYS A 227 20.28 -11.72 -28.51
C LYS A 227 19.95 -10.37 -29.14
N ALA A 228 19.90 -10.29 -30.48
CA ALA A 228 19.52 -9.08 -31.20
C ALA A 228 18.08 -8.64 -30.89
N ARG A 229 17.12 -9.57 -30.87
CA ARG A 229 15.73 -9.27 -30.49
C ARG A 229 15.59 -8.77 -29.05
N GLY A 230 16.32 -9.39 -28.11
CA GLY A 230 16.38 -8.94 -26.72
C GLY A 230 17.01 -7.56 -26.57
N ASN A 231 18.09 -7.27 -27.30
CA ASN A 231 18.71 -5.94 -27.34
C ASN A 231 17.73 -4.88 -27.87
N ASN A 232 16.94 -5.18 -28.89
CA ASN A 232 15.94 -4.26 -29.45
C ASN A 232 14.81 -3.98 -28.44
N TYR A 233 14.29 -5.00 -27.76
CA TYR A 233 13.33 -4.79 -26.67
C TYR A 233 13.92 -4.00 -25.49
N PHE A 234 15.19 -4.24 -25.16
CA PHE A 234 15.90 -3.47 -24.13
C PHE A 234 16.04 -1.99 -24.53
N ALA A 235 16.42 -1.70 -25.78
CA ALA A 235 16.49 -0.32 -26.29
C ALA A 235 15.13 0.40 -26.28
N ALA A 236 14.03 -0.33 -26.45
CA ALA A 236 12.66 0.19 -26.35
C ALA A 236 12.12 0.31 -24.90
N GLY A 237 12.92 0.01 -23.88
CA GLY A 237 12.48 0.00 -22.47
C GLY A 237 11.57 -1.18 -22.11
N HIS A 238 11.47 -2.19 -22.97
CA HIS A 238 10.60 -3.36 -22.78
C HIS A 238 11.35 -4.47 -22.04
N TRP A 239 11.66 -4.22 -20.77
CA TRP A 239 12.58 -5.03 -19.97
C TRP A 239 12.15 -6.51 -19.82
N LEU A 240 10.86 -6.80 -19.60
CA LEU A 240 10.38 -8.18 -19.47
C LEU A 240 10.38 -8.93 -20.82
N PRO A 241 9.87 -8.37 -21.94
CA PRO A 241 10.10 -8.93 -23.28
C PRO A 241 11.58 -9.14 -23.64
N ALA A 242 12.49 -8.26 -23.19
CA ALA A 242 13.93 -8.45 -23.36
C ALA A 242 14.43 -9.67 -22.56
N ALA A 243 14.06 -9.79 -21.28
CA ALA A 243 14.42 -10.95 -20.45
C ALA A 243 13.86 -12.27 -21.00
N PHE A 244 12.65 -12.26 -21.59
CA PHE A 244 12.07 -13.39 -22.31
C PHE A 244 12.91 -13.76 -23.54
N ALA A 245 13.25 -12.79 -24.40
CA ALA A 245 14.05 -13.01 -25.59
C ALA A 245 15.47 -13.53 -25.26
N TYR A 246 16.13 -13.00 -24.23
CA TYR A 246 17.42 -13.51 -23.77
C TYR A 246 17.30 -14.94 -23.21
N SER A 247 16.21 -15.26 -22.49
CA SER A 247 15.97 -16.62 -21.98
C SER A 247 15.68 -17.62 -23.10
N ARG A 248 15.04 -17.21 -24.20
CA ARG A 248 14.92 -18.03 -25.42
C ARG A 248 16.26 -18.25 -26.10
N GLY A 249 17.14 -17.24 -26.14
CA GLY A 249 18.52 -17.43 -26.60
C GLY A 249 19.27 -18.47 -25.75
N LEU A 250 19.09 -18.44 -24.42
CA LEU A 250 19.67 -19.41 -23.48
C LEU A 250 19.07 -20.83 -23.59
N GLN A 251 17.93 -20.99 -24.26
CA GLN A 251 17.41 -22.32 -24.65
C GLN A 251 18.10 -22.86 -25.92
N CYS A 252 18.75 -22.00 -26.73
CA CYS A 252 19.61 -22.40 -27.84
C CYS A 252 21.09 -22.56 -27.43
N ASP A 253 21.55 -21.78 -26.45
CA ASP A 253 22.95 -21.65 -26.04
C ASP A 253 23.03 -21.39 -24.51
N PRO A 254 22.98 -22.44 -23.66
CA PRO A 254 22.84 -22.30 -22.20
C PRO A 254 24.03 -21.65 -21.49
N ASP A 255 25.22 -21.73 -22.08
CA ASP A 255 26.49 -21.23 -21.53
C ASP A 255 26.80 -19.80 -21.99
N SER A 256 25.89 -19.17 -22.76
CA SER A 256 26.05 -17.84 -23.35
C SER A 256 26.19 -16.72 -22.31
N LEU A 257 27.44 -16.42 -21.95
CA LEU A 257 27.77 -15.38 -20.97
C LEU A 257 27.26 -14.00 -21.38
N ALA A 258 27.19 -13.73 -22.69
CA ALA A 258 26.64 -12.47 -23.22
C ALA A 258 25.13 -12.34 -22.97
N LEU A 259 24.35 -13.41 -23.19
CA LEU A 259 22.91 -13.42 -22.94
C LEU A 259 22.60 -13.32 -21.45
N ARG A 260 23.27 -14.11 -20.58
CA ARG A 260 23.11 -14.01 -19.12
C ARG A 260 23.46 -12.61 -18.61
N SER A 261 24.55 -12.02 -19.11
CA SER A 261 24.93 -10.65 -18.72
C SER A 261 23.88 -9.61 -19.15
N ASN A 262 23.29 -9.73 -20.34
CA ASN A 262 22.23 -8.82 -20.78
C ASN A 262 20.89 -9.07 -20.07
N ARG A 263 20.58 -10.32 -19.71
CA ARG A 263 19.39 -10.68 -18.91
C ARG A 263 19.49 -10.16 -17.47
N SER A 264 20.66 -10.24 -16.84
CA SER A 264 20.96 -9.60 -15.55
C SER A 264 20.63 -8.10 -15.55
N GLU A 265 20.97 -7.37 -16.62
CA GLU A 265 20.60 -5.95 -16.75
C GLU A 265 19.09 -5.75 -16.91
N ALA A 266 18.41 -6.57 -17.72
CA ALA A 266 16.95 -6.51 -17.83
C ALA A 266 16.27 -6.75 -16.46
N TYR A 267 16.80 -7.69 -15.66
CA TYR A 267 16.36 -7.91 -14.29
C TYR A 267 16.65 -6.73 -13.35
N LEU A 268 17.82 -6.06 -13.46
CA LEU A 268 18.07 -4.81 -12.72
C LEU A 268 17.07 -3.71 -13.06
N ARG A 269 16.57 -3.64 -14.31
CA ARG A 269 15.53 -2.66 -14.73
C ARG A 269 14.11 -3.06 -14.33
N LEU A 270 13.91 -4.30 -13.88
CA LEU A 270 12.65 -4.83 -13.36
C LEU A 270 12.61 -4.85 -11.82
N ASN A 271 13.70 -4.46 -11.15
CA ASN A 271 13.93 -4.67 -9.71
C ASN A 271 13.88 -6.17 -9.30
N PHE A 272 14.21 -7.06 -10.24
CA PHE A 272 14.33 -8.51 -10.03
C PHE A 272 15.75 -8.83 -9.53
N TYR A 273 16.12 -8.21 -8.42
CA TYR A 273 17.48 -8.18 -7.88
C TYR A 273 18.06 -9.55 -7.56
N SER A 274 17.25 -10.52 -7.13
CA SER A 274 17.75 -11.89 -6.90
C SER A 274 18.17 -12.55 -8.21
N ALA A 275 17.28 -12.58 -9.22
CA ALA A 275 17.59 -13.09 -10.54
C ALA A 275 18.77 -12.33 -11.22
N ALA A 276 18.84 -11.01 -11.02
CA ALA A 276 19.93 -10.17 -11.52
C ALA A 276 21.30 -10.54 -10.90
N SER A 277 21.34 -10.80 -9.59
CA SER A 277 22.55 -11.23 -8.89
C SER A 277 22.99 -12.63 -9.32
N ALA A 278 22.05 -13.56 -9.51
CA ALA A 278 22.35 -14.92 -9.95
C ALA A 278 23.02 -14.96 -11.35
N ASP A 279 22.40 -14.33 -12.36
CA ASP A 279 23.00 -14.24 -13.71
C ASP A 279 24.35 -13.48 -13.69
N ALA A 280 24.47 -12.42 -12.90
CA ALA A 280 25.72 -11.67 -12.79
C ALA A 280 26.84 -12.49 -12.13
N ARG A 281 26.53 -13.22 -11.05
CA ARG A 281 27.48 -14.12 -10.38
C ARG A 281 27.95 -15.22 -11.32
N TYR A 282 27.04 -15.85 -12.06
CA TYR A 282 27.38 -16.87 -13.05
C TYR A 282 28.42 -16.31 -14.05
N VAL A 283 28.14 -15.16 -14.67
CA VAL A 283 29.05 -14.54 -15.66
C VAL A 283 30.38 -14.09 -15.05
N ARG A 284 30.38 -13.64 -13.79
CA ARG A 284 31.62 -13.27 -13.08
C ARG A 284 32.49 -14.49 -12.78
N CYS A 285 31.90 -15.57 -12.30
CA CYS A 285 32.59 -16.78 -11.88
C CYS A 285 32.95 -17.72 -13.04
N ALA A 286 32.33 -17.56 -14.22
CA ALA A 286 32.57 -18.41 -15.38
C ALA A 286 34.05 -18.44 -15.80
N ALA A 287 34.56 -19.65 -16.05
CA ALA A 287 35.84 -19.86 -16.70
C ALA A 287 35.80 -19.30 -18.13
N GLY A 288 36.95 -18.82 -18.63
CA GLY A 288 37.05 -18.25 -19.99
C GLY A 288 36.39 -16.89 -20.20
N ALA A 289 35.56 -16.37 -19.29
CA ALA A 289 34.93 -15.06 -19.47
C ALA A 289 35.97 -13.94 -19.61
N GLU A 290 35.77 -13.04 -20.57
CA GLU A 290 36.65 -11.90 -20.82
C GLU A 290 36.72 -10.93 -19.63
N LEU A 291 37.84 -10.21 -19.47
CA LEU A 291 38.04 -9.27 -18.36
C LEU A 291 36.95 -8.19 -18.30
N LEU A 292 36.63 -7.56 -19.43
CA LEU A 292 35.60 -6.51 -19.50
C LEU A 292 34.20 -7.06 -19.18
N LEU A 293 33.88 -8.27 -19.63
CA LEU A 293 32.61 -8.92 -19.34
C LEU A 293 32.50 -9.31 -17.85
N ARG A 294 33.59 -9.81 -17.25
CA ARG A 294 33.68 -10.12 -15.81
C ARG A 294 33.57 -8.86 -14.95
N GLN A 295 34.20 -7.76 -15.33
CA GLN A 295 34.05 -6.45 -14.68
C GLN A 295 32.62 -5.91 -14.77
N LYS A 296 31.99 -6.00 -15.95
CA LYS A 296 30.60 -5.60 -16.18
C LYS A 296 29.62 -6.44 -15.34
N ALA A 297 29.88 -7.73 -15.20
CA ALA A 297 29.11 -8.63 -14.34
C ALA A 297 29.30 -8.32 -12.85
N LEU A 298 30.53 -8.07 -12.40
CA LEU A 298 30.83 -7.66 -11.01
C LEU A 298 30.08 -6.38 -10.61
N PHE A 299 30.02 -5.37 -11.49
CA PHE A 299 29.24 -4.15 -11.24
C PHE A 299 27.72 -4.40 -11.18
N ARG A 300 27.21 -5.35 -11.97
CA ARG A 300 25.80 -5.75 -11.99
C ARG A 300 25.41 -6.54 -10.73
N GLU A 301 26.26 -7.46 -10.28
CA GLU A 301 26.05 -8.19 -9.02
C GLU A 301 26.06 -7.23 -7.82
N ALA A 302 26.97 -6.24 -7.80
CA ALA A 302 26.98 -5.23 -6.75
C ALA A 302 25.67 -4.42 -6.68
N LYS A 303 25.14 -3.97 -7.82
CA LYS A 303 23.84 -3.27 -7.89
C LYS A 303 22.67 -4.17 -7.49
N ALA A 304 22.74 -5.47 -7.83
CA ALA A 304 21.74 -6.44 -7.47
C ALA A 304 21.75 -6.73 -5.96
N GLU A 305 22.91 -7.01 -5.36
CA GLU A 305 23.03 -7.21 -3.92
C GLU A 305 22.71 -5.93 -3.12
N TYR A 306 22.93 -4.73 -3.67
CA TYR A 306 22.42 -3.47 -3.10
C TYR A 306 20.89 -3.43 -3.07
N GLY A 307 20.23 -3.82 -4.17
CA GLY A 307 18.77 -3.94 -4.24
C GLY A 307 18.19 -5.01 -3.31
N ARG A 308 18.95 -6.07 -3.01
CA ARG A 308 18.65 -7.08 -1.97
C ARG A 308 18.96 -6.62 -0.53
N GLY A 309 19.27 -5.35 -0.31
CA GLY A 309 19.65 -4.79 1.01
C GLY A 309 21.00 -5.28 1.55
N ARG A 310 21.78 -6.07 0.79
CA ARG A 310 23.06 -6.65 1.22
C ARG A 310 24.21 -5.67 1.02
N TYR A 311 24.08 -4.47 1.58
CA TYR A 311 24.94 -3.31 1.31
C TYR A 311 26.44 -3.57 1.55
N GLN A 312 26.82 -4.38 2.54
CA GLN A 312 28.23 -4.76 2.78
C GLN A 312 28.79 -5.63 1.66
N LYS A 313 27.99 -6.57 1.13
CA LYS A 313 28.35 -7.44 0.01
C LYS A 313 28.48 -6.62 -1.28
N ALA A 314 27.52 -5.72 -1.53
CA ALA A 314 27.59 -4.76 -2.63
C ALA A 314 28.85 -3.89 -2.56
N LYS A 315 29.16 -3.34 -1.38
CA LYS A 315 30.38 -2.56 -1.12
C LYS A 315 31.65 -3.36 -1.44
N SER A 316 31.80 -4.56 -0.89
CA SER A 316 32.99 -5.40 -1.14
C SER A 316 33.18 -5.75 -2.63
N LEU A 317 32.09 -5.98 -3.37
CA LEU A 317 32.14 -6.22 -4.82
C LEU A 317 32.56 -4.96 -5.60
N LEU A 318 32.15 -3.77 -5.16
CA LEU A 318 32.56 -2.49 -5.76
C LEU A 318 34.01 -2.14 -5.44
N GLU A 319 34.47 -2.40 -4.23
CA GLU A 319 35.86 -2.20 -3.81
C GLU A 319 36.80 -3.12 -4.61
N GLN A 320 36.42 -4.39 -4.82
CA GLN A 320 37.11 -5.30 -5.72
C GLN A 320 37.17 -4.76 -7.17
N LEU A 321 36.08 -4.18 -7.67
CA LEU A 321 36.05 -3.62 -9.03
C LEU A 321 36.93 -2.36 -9.13
N HIS A 322 36.88 -1.48 -8.13
CA HIS A 322 37.66 -0.25 -8.03
C HIS A 322 39.17 -0.54 -8.04
N SER A 323 39.63 -1.60 -7.37
CA SER A 323 41.03 -2.07 -7.45
C SER A 323 41.50 -2.42 -8.87
N SER A 324 40.57 -2.61 -9.82
CA SER A 324 40.87 -2.84 -11.25
C SER A 324 40.47 -1.67 -12.18
N ARG A 325 39.83 -0.62 -11.62
CA ARG A 325 39.26 0.55 -12.31
C ARG A 325 39.25 1.76 -11.36
N ALA A 326 40.44 2.28 -11.02
CA ALA A 326 40.58 3.32 -10.01
C ALA A 326 39.84 4.63 -10.39
N ASP A 327 39.94 5.08 -11.64
CA ASP A 327 39.42 6.38 -12.09
C ASP A 327 37.91 6.40 -12.39
N ASP A 328 37.20 5.30 -12.13
CA ASP A 328 35.78 5.18 -12.44
C ASP A 328 34.91 5.85 -11.36
N SER A 329 34.54 7.11 -11.63
CA SER A 329 33.75 7.93 -10.69
C SER A 329 32.40 7.30 -10.29
N ASP A 330 31.81 6.43 -11.11
CA ASP A 330 30.54 5.79 -10.76
C ASP A 330 30.74 4.69 -9.71
N ILE A 331 31.84 3.94 -9.76
CA ILE A 331 32.15 2.96 -8.71
C ILE A 331 32.30 3.68 -7.36
N VAL A 332 33.01 4.81 -7.32
CA VAL A 332 33.19 5.62 -6.11
C VAL A 332 31.85 6.12 -5.56
N LYS A 333 30.94 6.61 -6.41
CA LYS A 333 29.57 7.01 -6.01
C LYS A 333 28.79 5.83 -5.43
N TRP A 334 28.91 4.63 -6.00
CA TRP A 334 28.23 3.44 -5.48
C TRP A 334 28.84 2.93 -4.17
N ILE A 335 30.16 3.01 -3.96
CA ILE A 335 30.81 2.71 -2.65
C ILE A 335 30.33 3.69 -1.57
N ALA A 336 30.22 4.98 -1.90
CA ALA A 336 29.68 5.99 -1.00
C ALA A 336 28.21 5.68 -0.63
N ARG A 337 27.34 5.38 -1.61
CA ARG A 337 25.95 4.97 -1.35
C ARG A 337 25.87 3.72 -0.47
N CYS A 338 26.64 2.66 -0.75
CA CYS A 338 26.66 1.47 0.12
C CYS A 338 27.09 1.80 1.55
N THR A 339 28.07 2.69 1.72
CA THR A 339 28.56 3.12 3.03
C THR A 339 27.51 3.93 3.80
N GLN A 340 26.73 4.77 3.08
CA GLN A 340 25.60 5.50 3.65
C GLN A 340 24.50 4.53 4.12
N ARG A 341 24.05 3.63 3.24
CA ARG A 341 23.04 2.60 3.55
C ARG A 341 23.41 1.75 4.77
N LEU A 342 24.69 1.37 4.90
CA LEU A 342 25.21 0.65 6.08
C LEU A 342 25.14 1.48 7.36
N HIS A 343 25.53 2.77 7.32
CA HIS A 343 25.45 3.64 8.48
C HIS A 343 24.01 3.76 8.99
N GLU A 344 23.06 4.01 8.08
CA GLU A 344 21.64 4.13 8.39
C GLU A 344 21.08 2.82 8.98
N SER A 345 21.33 1.66 8.34
CA SER A 345 20.83 0.36 8.83
C SER A 345 21.41 -0.08 10.18
N LEU A 346 22.62 0.40 10.53
CA LEU A 346 23.31 0.05 11.78
C LEU A 346 23.07 1.04 12.93
N THR A 347 22.61 2.26 12.65
CA THR A 347 22.53 3.34 13.66
C THR A 347 21.15 4.00 13.79
N GLY A 348 20.27 3.86 12.79
CA GLY A 348 18.99 4.58 12.76
C GLY A 348 19.13 6.09 12.55
N VAL A 349 20.32 6.58 12.14
CA VAL A 349 20.58 8.00 11.89
C VAL A 349 20.35 8.32 10.41
N TYR A 350 19.37 9.18 10.14
CA TYR A 350 18.96 9.60 8.80
C TYR A 350 18.90 11.13 8.69
N ASP A 351 19.21 11.68 7.50
CA ASP A 351 18.87 13.06 7.17
C ASP A 351 17.40 13.14 6.73
N TRP A 352 16.51 13.24 7.73
CA TRP A 352 15.07 13.37 7.55
C TRP A 352 14.68 14.57 6.68
N THR A 353 15.49 15.64 6.68
CA THR A 353 15.20 16.84 5.90
C THR A 353 15.57 16.66 4.43
N LEU A 354 16.67 15.97 4.12
CA LEU A 354 17.01 15.55 2.76
C LEU A 354 15.99 14.54 2.21
N LEU A 355 15.63 13.51 2.99
CA LEU A 355 14.62 12.53 2.60
C LEU A 355 13.26 13.18 2.32
N TYR A 356 12.84 14.13 3.16
CA TYR A 356 11.61 14.89 2.94
C TYR A 356 11.68 15.79 1.68
N LYS A 357 12.82 16.42 1.39
CA LYS A 357 13.03 17.20 0.15
C LYS A 357 12.90 16.30 -1.08
N GLN A 358 13.54 15.12 -1.05
CA GLN A 358 13.50 14.13 -2.13
C GLN A 358 12.07 13.60 -2.36
N SER A 359 11.33 13.33 -1.28
CA SER A 359 9.95 12.81 -1.36
C SER A 359 8.91 13.76 -1.96
N GLN A 360 9.27 15.03 -2.23
CA GLN A 360 8.40 15.95 -2.96
C GLN A 360 8.53 15.81 -4.48
N THR A 361 9.57 15.12 -4.97
CA THR A 361 9.85 14.93 -6.41
C THR A 361 9.79 13.47 -6.87
N ASP A 362 10.19 12.53 -6.01
CA ASP A 362 10.14 11.09 -6.27
C ASP A 362 9.62 10.39 -5.00
N PRO A 363 8.52 9.61 -5.05
CA PRO A 363 8.07 8.86 -3.88
C PRO A 363 9.08 7.79 -3.45
N HIS A 364 9.92 7.26 -4.33
CA HIS A 364 10.79 6.12 -4.03
C HIS A 364 12.14 6.57 -3.45
N LEU A 365 12.29 6.49 -2.13
CA LEU A 365 13.52 6.95 -1.48
C LEU A 365 14.62 5.87 -1.50
N ASP A 366 15.83 6.27 -1.89
CA ASP A 366 17.05 5.46 -1.80
C ASP A 366 17.55 5.40 -0.35
N VAL A 367 16.76 4.76 0.51
CA VAL A 367 16.98 4.59 1.96
C VAL A 367 17.36 3.14 2.30
N ALA A 368 17.85 2.92 3.51
CA ALA A 368 18.07 1.60 4.11
C ALA A 368 17.07 1.39 5.25
N GLU A 369 16.60 0.16 5.41
CA GLU A 369 15.75 -0.23 6.53
C GLU A 369 16.56 -0.29 7.84
N TYR A 370 15.86 -0.06 8.96
CA TYR A 370 16.41 -0.12 10.32
C TYR A 370 15.40 -0.76 11.26
N THR A 371 15.88 -1.61 12.14
CA THR A 371 15.12 -2.17 13.28
C THR A 371 15.84 -1.78 14.56
N GLY A 372 15.13 -1.08 15.44
CA GLY A 372 15.66 -0.58 16.70
C GLY A 372 15.61 -1.60 17.84
N PRO A 373 15.43 -1.16 19.10
CA PRO A 373 15.43 -2.03 20.29
C PRO A 373 14.14 -2.86 20.44
N ILE A 374 13.77 -3.60 19.41
CA ILE A 374 12.54 -4.41 19.32
C ILE A 374 12.83 -5.78 18.70
N GLU A 375 11.99 -6.77 19.01
CA GLU A 375 12.05 -8.11 18.41
C GLU A 375 10.65 -8.73 18.27
N VAL A 376 10.52 -9.70 17.35
CA VAL A 376 9.28 -10.46 17.14
C VAL A 376 9.20 -11.58 18.18
N ARG A 377 8.08 -11.69 18.89
CA ARG A 377 7.84 -12.74 19.92
C ARG A 377 6.48 -13.43 19.75
N PRO A 378 6.34 -14.70 20.15
CA PRO A 378 5.05 -15.35 20.33
C PRO A 378 4.18 -14.61 21.35
N MET A 379 2.88 -14.47 21.05
CA MET A 379 1.88 -13.76 21.87
C MET A 379 0.54 -14.49 21.74
N SER A 380 0.27 -15.40 22.68
CA SER A 380 -0.89 -16.31 22.64
C SER A 380 -2.25 -15.63 22.86
N ASN A 381 -2.26 -14.35 23.24
CA ASN A 381 -3.44 -13.50 23.38
C ASN A 381 -3.74 -12.65 22.13
N ARG A 382 -3.01 -12.84 21.03
CA ARG A 382 -3.13 -12.08 19.78
C ARG A 382 -3.44 -13.03 18.61
N GLY A 383 -4.37 -12.65 17.73
CA GLY A 383 -4.90 -13.55 16.69
C GLY A 383 -3.86 -14.08 15.69
N GLY A 384 -2.81 -13.30 15.42
CA GLY A 384 -1.66 -13.74 14.59
C GLY A 384 -0.63 -14.60 15.33
N GLY A 385 -0.87 -14.96 16.61
CA GLY A 385 0.00 -15.80 17.44
C GLY A 385 1.32 -15.15 17.92
N ARG A 386 1.59 -13.90 17.53
CA ARG A 386 2.86 -13.18 17.75
C ARG A 386 2.64 -11.66 17.76
N GLY A 387 3.70 -10.91 18.06
CA GLY A 387 3.76 -9.46 17.96
C GLY A 387 5.16 -8.92 18.19
N ILE A 388 5.29 -7.60 18.33
CA ILE A 388 6.55 -6.92 18.61
C ILE A 388 6.71 -6.66 20.11
N ALA A 389 7.88 -6.94 20.68
CA ALA A 389 8.22 -6.61 22.06
C ALA A 389 9.53 -5.80 22.15
N ALA A 390 9.65 -4.94 23.16
CA ALA A 390 10.84 -4.12 23.39
C ALA A 390 11.99 -4.92 24.04
N THR A 391 13.20 -4.84 23.48
CA THR A 391 14.39 -5.58 23.98
C THR A 391 15.12 -4.86 25.13
N ARG A 392 14.83 -3.58 25.33
CA ARG A 392 15.23 -2.77 26.50
C ARG A 392 14.15 -1.72 26.80
N VAL A 393 14.41 -0.82 27.76
CA VAL A 393 13.62 0.42 27.86
C VAL A 393 13.88 1.28 26.61
N ILE A 394 12.82 1.85 26.07
CA ILE A 394 12.81 2.70 24.87
C ILE A 394 12.27 4.08 25.28
N ASP A 395 12.93 5.16 24.86
CA ASP A 395 12.55 6.53 25.22
C ASP A 395 11.52 7.16 24.27
N VAL A 396 10.91 8.27 24.71
CA VAL A 396 9.90 9.02 23.92
C VAL A 396 10.51 9.54 22.62
N GLY A 397 9.86 9.26 21.49
CA GLY A 397 10.34 9.63 20.15
C GLY A 397 11.50 8.78 19.63
N GLU A 398 11.97 7.77 20.36
CA GLU A 398 13.03 6.89 19.89
C GLU A 398 12.57 6.11 18.64
N LEU A 399 13.50 5.89 17.70
CA LEU A 399 13.22 5.24 16.42
C LEU A 399 13.10 3.72 16.60
N LEU A 400 11.95 3.17 16.22
CA LEU A 400 11.62 1.75 16.33
C LEU A 400 11.91 1.01 15.02
N VAL A 401 11.43 1.58 13.90
CA VAL A 401 11.50 0.99 12.56
C VAL A 401 11.67 2.09 11.51
N VAL A 402 12.49 1.81 10.50
CA VAL A 402 12.32 2.36 9.15
C VAL A 402 12.17 1.16 8.21
N ALA A 403 11.04 1.09 7.51
CA ALA A 403 10.70 0.00 6.61
C ALA A 403 10.42 0.49 5.19
N LYS A 404 10.80 -0.33 4.21
CA LYS A 404 10.44 -0.16 2.80
C LYS A 404 9.26 -1.08 2.46
N PRO A 405 8.46 -0.74 1.44
CA PRO A 405 7.39 -1.62 0.99
C PRO A 405 7.95 -2.79 0.19
N LEU A 406 7.44 -4.00 0.42
CA LEU A 406 7.63 -5.16 -0.47
C LEU A 406 6.90 -4.94 -1.81
N SER A 407 5.74 -4.28 -1.73
CA SER A 407 5.00 -3.75 -2.88
C SER A 407 4.36 -2.42 -2.51
N LEU A 408 4.34 -1.48 -3.45
CA LEU A 408 3.68 -0.19 -3.35
C LEU A 408 2.87 0.03 -4.62
N ALA A 409 1.67 0.61 -4.50
CA ALA A 409 0.90 1.14 -5.61
C ALA A 409 0.55 2.60 -5.32
N THR A 410 1.13 3.53 -6.07
CA THR A 410 0.86 4.98 -5.93
C THR A 410 -0.13 5.51 -6.96
N ASP A 411 -0.77 6.63 -6.64
CA ASP A 411 -1.59 7.39 -7.59
C ASP A 411 -0.79 7.89 -8.82
N ALA A 412 0.55 7.94 -8.74
CA ALA A 412 1.42 8.42 -9.82
C ALA A 412 1.80 7.32 -10.84
N GLU A 413 1.82 6.05 -10.41
CA GLU A 413 2.06 4.89 -11.28
C GLU A 413 0.80 4.43 -12.02
N LEU A 414 -0.36 4.93 -11.61
CA LEU A 414 -1.69 4.51 -12.05
C LEU A 414 -2.28 5.55 -13.03
N GLN A 415 -2.75 5.10 -14.20
CA GLN A 415 -3.36 5.94 -15.23
C GLN A 415 -4.53 6.77 -14.68
N SER A 416 -4.44 8.11 -14.71
CA SER A 416 -5.42 9.01 -14.07
C SER A 416 -6.86 8.89 -14.59
N LEU A 417 -7.05 8.40 -15.82
CA LEU A 417 -8.36 8.26 -16.48
C LEU A 417 -9.05 6.90 -16.25
N VAL A 418 -8.53 6.04 -15.36
CA VAL A 418 -9.13 4.74 -15.04
C VAL A 418 -9.72 4.73 -13.62
N LEU A 419 -11.03 4.60 -13.50
CA LEU A 419 -11.69 4.33 -12.22
C LEU A 419 -11.84 2.81 -12.04
N GLN A 420 -11.20 2.23 -11.03
CA GLN A 420 -11.36 0.80 -10.71
C GLN A 420 -11.82 0.60 -9.28
N LYS A 421 -12.80 -0.29 -9.07
CA LYS A 421 -13.14 -0.81 -7.74
C LYS A 421 -13.12 -2.33 -7.73
N THR A 422 -12.79 -2.90 -6.58
CA THR A 422 -12.67 -4.35 -6.41
C THR A 422 -13.59 -4.82 -5.29
N VAL A 423 -14.53 -5.72 -5.60
CA VAL A 423 -15.43 -6.33 -4.62
C VAL A 423 -14.66 -7.40 -3.86
N ASN A 424 -14.39 -7.16 -2.57
CA ASN A 424 -13.63 -8.07 -1.73
C ASN A 424 -14.60 -8.98 -0.95
N LEU A 425 -14.65 -10.27 -1.30
CA LEU A 425 -15.53 -11.24 -0.65
C LEU A 425 -14.97 -11.75 0.70
N LEU A 426 -13.71 -11.50 1.02
CA LEU A 426 -13.15 -11.79 2.35
C LEU A 426 -13.75 -10.80 3.38
N THR A 427 -13.59 -9.50 3.12
CA THR A 427 -14.05 -8.41 4.01
C THR A 427 -15.52 -8.01 3.79
N SER A 428 -16.14 -8.45 2.69
CA SER A 428 -17.46 -8.00 2.21
C SER A 428 -17.55 -6.48 1.95
N LYS A 429 -16.49 -5.89 1.37
CA LYS A 429 -16.36 -4.45 1.12
C LYS A 429 -15.92 -4.15 -0.32
N MET A 430 -15.92 -2.87 -0.69
CA MET A 430 -15.34 -2.36 -1.94
C MET A 430 -13.94 -1.84 -1.66
N ASP A 431 -12.92 -2.49 -2.21
CA ASP A 431 -11.54 -2.05 -2.18
C ASP A 431 -11.24 -1.02 -3.29
N LYS A 432 -10.32 -0.11 -2.96
CA LYS A 432 -9.74 0.92 -3.84
C LYS A 432 -8.88 0.31 -4.96
N ARG A 433 -8.60 1.09 -6.01
CA ARG A 433 -7.75 0.66 -7.14
C ARG A 433 -6.34 0.32 -6.67
N SER A 434 -5.76 1.15 -5.80
CA SER A 434 -4.40 0.97 -5.26
C SER A 434 -4.26 -0.32 -4.43
N GLN A 435 -5.30 -0.76 -3.72
CA GLN A 435 -5.31 -2.06 -3.02
C GLN A 435 -5.20 -3.22 -4.02
N SER A 436 -6.01 -3.23 -5.09
CA SER A 436 -5.91 -4.27 -6.13
C SER A 436 -4.62 -4.21 -6.96
N ALA A 437 -4.03 -3.03 -7.13
CA ALA A 437 -2.71 -2.86 -7.74
C ALA A 437 -1.59 -3.41 -6.84
N ASN A 438 -1.68 -3.20 -5.52
CA ASN A 438 -0.70 -3.68 -4.54
C ASN A 438 -0.53 -5.20 -4.56
N VAL A 439 -1.63 -5.96 -4.77
CA VAL A 439 -1.58 -7.43 -4.95
C VAL A 439 -0.78 -7.81 -6.19
N ALA A 440 -1.07 -7.19 -7.34
CA ALA A 440 -0.36 -7.47 -8.59
C ALA A 440 1.14 -7.11 -8.50
N TYR A 441 1.46 -6.01 -7.81
CA TYR A 441 2.85 -5.62 -7.57
C TYR A 441 3.56 -6.51 -6.53
N ALA A 442 2.85 -7.05 -5.53
CA ALA A 442 3.41 -8.07 -4.63
C ALA A 442 3.73 -9.37 -5.40
N ALA A 443 2.81 -9.83 -6.26
CA ALA A 443 3.03 -10.98 -7.12
C ALA A 443 4.23 -10.76 -8.06
N GLN A 444 4.37 -9.56 -8.64
CA GLN A 444 5.55 -9.18 -9.44
C GLN A 444 6.85 -9.17 -8.63
N ALA A 445 6.84 -8.62 -7.41
CA ALA A 445 8.01 -8.54 -6.54
C ALA A 445 8.54 -9.93 -6.18
N ILE A 446 7.63 -10.85 -5.80
CA ILE A 446 7.94 -12.25 -5.47
C ILE A 446 8.36 -13.03 -6.71
N TYR A 447 7.70 -12.83 -7.87
CA TYR A 447 8.07 -13.47 -9.13
C TYR A 447 9.51 -13.14 -9.56
N GLY A 448 9.91 -11.88 -9.39
CA GLY A 448 11.25 -11.40 -9.68
C GLY A 448 12.32 -11.72 -8.63
N ASN A 449 11.89 -11.90 -7.39
CA ASN A 449 12.74 -12.15 -6.23
C ASN A 449 12.14 -13.28 -5.38
N PRO A 450 12.36 -14.56 -5.76
CA PRO A 450 11.71 -15.69 -5.07
C PRO A 450 12.13 -15.85 -3.60
N ASP A 451 13.26 -15.26 -3.21
CA ASP A 451 13.73 -15.09 -1.83
C ASP A 451 12.88 -14.11 -0.98
N LEU A 452 12.03 -13.30 -1.61
CA LEU A 452 11.01 -12.49 -0.94
C LEU A 452 9.68 -13.23 -0.71
N HIS A 453 9.52 -14.48 -1.20
CA HIS A 453 8.29 -15.26 -1.01
C HIS A 453 7.89 -15.31 0.47
N ASP A 454 8.76 -15.86 1.33
CA ASP A 454 8.45 -16.05 2.75
C ASP A 454 8.35 -14.72 3.52
N HIS A 455 8.94 -13.63 3.00
CA HIS A 455 8.78 -12.29 3.58
C HIS A 455 7.33 -11.78 3.44
N ALA A 456 6.58 -12.24 2.44
CA ALA A 456 5.13 -12.03 2.34
C ALA A 456 4.32 -13.20 2.94
N PHE A 457 4.67 -14.45 2.60
CA PHE A 457 3.87 -15.64 2.96
C PHE A 457 3.97 -16.04 4.43
N HIS A 458 4.94 -15.52 5.20
CA HIS A 458 4.94 -15.63 6.66
C HIS A 458 4.12 -14.52 7.35
N LEU A 459 3.37 -13.67 6.64
CA LEU A 459 2.42 -12.71 7.22
C LEU A 459 1.06 -13.36 7.53
N TYR A 460 0.16 -12.67 8.23
CA TYR A 460 -1.12 -13.23 8.66
C TYR A 460 -2.13 -13.25 7.49
N ALA A 461 -2.47 -14.43 6.99
CA ALA A 461 -3.36 -14.60 5.83
C ALA A 461 -4.87 -14.67 6.18
N GLY A 462 -5.28 -14.42 7.42
CA GLY A 462 -6.66 -14.63 7.87
C GLY A 462 -6.91 -16.04 8.44
N PRO A 463 -8.13 -16.31 8.97
CA PRO A 463 -8.43 -17.54 9.72
C PRO A 463 -8.59 -18.80 8.86
N ASP A 464 -8.80 -18.64 7.54
CA ASP A 464 -8.94 -19.74 6.58
C ASP A 464 -7.60 -20.38 6.19
N TYR A 465 -6.48 -19.86 6.71
CA TYR A 465 -5.11 -20.28 6.41
C TYR A 465 -4.36 -20.70 7.70
N PRO A 466 -3.27 -21.48 7.60
CA PRO A 466 -2.47 -21.86 8.76
C PRO A 466 -1.92 -20.65 9.53
N PRO A 467 -1.83 -20.72 10.88
CA PRO A 467 -1.16 -19.69 11.67
C PRO A 467 0.29 -19.48 11.18
N PRO A 468 0.75 -18.22 11.06
CA PRO A 468 2.06 -17.93 10.49
C PRO A 468 3.20 -18.27 11.48
N PRO A 469 4.45 -18.44 11.01
CA PRO A 469 5.57 -18.84 11.86
C PRO A 469 5.82 -17.92 13.07
N SER A 470 6.29 -18.51 14.17
CA SER A 470 6.54 -17.79 15.43
C SER A 470 7.69 -16.78 15.38
N SER A 471 8.60 -16.91 14.41
CA SER A 471 9.74 -16.02 14.15
C SER A 471 9.55 -15.24 12.85
N PHE A 472 9.98 -13.97 12.84
CA PHE A 472 10.06 -13.13 11.65
C PHE A 472 11.20 -12.10 11.84
N PRO A 473 11.92 -11.65 10.80
CA PRO A 473 11.86 -12.07 9.38
C PRO A 473 12.22 -13.55 9.17
N PRO A 474 11.97 -14.11 7.97
CA PRO A 474 12.52 -15.40 7.58
C PRO A 474 14.06 -15.41 7.68
N PRO A 475 14.71 -16.57 7.83
CA PRO A 475 16.17 -16.67 7.79
C PRO A 475 16.75 -16.05 6.50
N PRO A 476 17.83 -15.28 6.58
CA PRO A 476 18.37 -14.55 5.44
C PRO A 476 18.92 -15.50 4.37
N VAL A 477 18.34 -15.47 3.16
CA VAL A 477 18.84 -16.23 2.00
C VAL A 477 20.05 -15.50 1.40
N ASP A 478 21.26 -15.96 1.72
CA ASP A 478 22.51 -15.29 1.31
C ASP A 478 22.86 -15.46 -0.17
N GLU A 479 22.47 -16.60 -0.74
CA GLU A 479 22.56 -16.85 -2.19
C GLU A 479 21.37 -16.20 -2.93
N PRO A 480 21.57 -15.73 -4.17
CA PRO A 480 20.51 -15.23 -5.03
C PRO A 480 19.82 -16.38 -5.78
N THR A 481 18.52 -16.28 -5.97
CA THR A 481 17.73 -17.33 -6.63
C THR A 481 17.68 -17.10 -8.14
N GLU A 482 18.05 -18.12 -8.95
CA GLU A 482 17.88 -18.08 -10.40
C GLU A 482 16.40 -18.00 -10.82
N LEU A 483 16.12 -17.27 -11.90
CA LEU A 483 14.82 -17.19 -12.54
C LEU A 483 14.92 -17.60 -14.02
N ASP A 484 14.11 -18.57 -14.42
CA ASP A 484 13.68 -18.71 -15.81
C ASP A 484 12.27 -18.09 -15.91
N PRO A 485 12.09 -16.96 -16.62
CA PRO A 485 10.81 -16.29 -16.72
C PRO A 485 9.86 -16.99 -17.71
N LEU A 486 10.39 -17.91 -18.53
CA LEU A 486 9.61 -18.78 -19.40
C LEU A 486 9.08 -20.00 -18.63
N LYS A 487 9.78 -20.42 -17.57
CA LYS A 487 9.44 -21.60 -16.74
C LYS A 487 9.72 -21.32 -15.24
N PRO A 488 8.92 -20.44 -14.59
CA PRO A 488 9.07 -20.17 -13.16
C PRO A 488 8.95 -21.46 -12.34
N ARG A 489 9.92 -21.68 -11.43
CA ARG A 489 9.97 -22.89 -10.57
C ARG A 489 9.31 -22.70 -9.21
N HIS A 490 9.39 -21.50 -8.64
CA HIS A 490 8.62 -21.13 -7.45
C HIS A 490 7.13 -21.06 -7.80
N ARG A 491 6.25 -21.19 -6.82
CA ARG A 491 4.80 -20.99 -6.97
C ARG A 491 4.37 -19.83 -6.09
N ILE A 492 3.36 -19.09 -6.52
CA ILE A 492 2.73 -18.04 -5.73
C ILE A 492 1.25 -18.37 -5.65
N ASP A 493 0.72 -18.68 -4.46
CA ASP A 493 -0.72 -18.82 -4.29
C ASP A 493 -1.35 -17.43 -4.18
N LEU A 494 -2.02 -17.01 -5.25
CA LEU A 494 -2.62 -15.69 -5.33
C LEU A 494 -3.84 -15.51 -4.42
N ALA A 495 -4.56 -16.59 -4.04
CA ALA A 495 -5.66 -16.47 -3.09
C ALA A 495 -5.12 -16.22 -1.67
N GLN A 496 -4.01 -16.86 -1.31
CA GLN A 496 -3.32 -16.55 -0.06
C GLN A 496 -2.70 -15.15 -0.09
N LEU A 497 -2.09 -14.73 -1.20
CA LEU A 497 -1.49 -13.40 -1.33
C LEU A 497 -2.54 -12.26 -1.33
N GLU A 498 -3.70 -12.44 -1.99
CA GLU A 498 -4.85 -11.54 -1.87
C GLU A 498 -5.28 -11.37 -0.40
N SER A 499 -5.34 -12.48 0.35
CA SER A 499 -5.71 -12.45 1.76
C SER A 499 -4.62 -11.82 2.64
N ILE A 500 -3.34 -12.04 2.34
CA ILE A 500 -2.22 -11.36 3.01
C ILE A 500 -2.30 -9.85 2.78
N CYS A 501 -2.41 -9.36 1.54
CA CYS A 501 -2.54 -7.93 1.28
C CYS A 501 -3.79 -7.35 1.96
N THR A 502 -4.92 -8.08 1.94
CA THR A 502 -6.18 -7.68 2.61
C THR A 502 -6.00 -7.42 4.12
N HIS A 503 -5.17 -8.21 4.81
CA HIS A 503 -4.98 -8.12 6.27
C HIS A 503 -3.71 -7.38 6.72
N ASN A 504 -2.78 -7.05 5.82
CA ASN A 504 -1.44 -6.56 6.19
C ASN A 504 -0.99 -5.29 5.44
N ALA A 505 -1.70 -4.84 4.40
CA ALA A 505 -1.36 -3.63 3.65
C ALA A 505 -1.82 -2.33 4.36
N PHE A 506 -1.06 -1.26 4.13
CA PHE A 506 -1.25 0.06 4.74
C PHE A 506 -1.63 1.10 3.69
N GLY A 507 -2.52 2.02 4.08
CA GLY A 507 -2.73 3.27 3.35
C GLY A 507 -1.54 4.20 3.56
N VAL A 508 -0.78 4.45 2.50
CA VAL A 508 0.42 5.29 2.50
C VAL A 508 0.00 6.74 2.36
N MET A 509 0.20 7.53 3.41
CA MET A 509 -0.15 8.95 3.46
C MET A 509 1.10 9.80 3.75
N PRO A 510 1.90 10.15 2.73
CA PRO A 510 3.13 10.89 2.91
C PRO A 510 2.94 12.23 3.62
N LEU A 511 3.93 12.58 4.45
CA LEU A 511 4.06 13.88 5.09
C LEU A 511 4.18 14.97 4.01
N ARG A 512 3.35 16.01 4.13
CA ARG A 512 3.23 17.16 3.22
C ARG A 512 2.94 18.42 4.03
N PRO A 513 3.21 19.63 3.51
CA PRO A 513 2.76 20.87 4.16
C PRO A 513 1.22 20.87 4.22
N GLU A 514 0.64 21.28 5.36
CA GLU A 514 -0.75 20.89 5.70
C GLU A 514 -1.87 21.55 4.86
N ASP A 515 -1.52 22.45 3.94
CA ASP A 515 -2.40 23.36 3.19
C ASP A 515 -3.29 22.68 2.10
N ARG A 516 -3.42 21.34 2.10
CA ARG A 516 -4.13 20.54 1.08
C ARG A 516 -4.80 19.26 1.61
N ARG A 517 -5.57 19.36 2.70
CA ARG A 517 -6.54 18.32 3.08
C ARG A 517 -7.87 18.97 3.47
N LYS A 518 -8.82 19.10 2.54
CA LYS A 518 -10.23 19.24 2.92
C LYS A 518 -10.72 17.86 3.39
N PRO A 519 -11.63 17.77 4.37
CA PRO A 519 -12.23 16.48 4.77
C PRO A 519 -12.82 15.72 3.57
N ASP A 520 -13.43 16.48 2.65
CA ASP A 520 -13.95 16.05 1.35
C ASP A 520 -12.95 15.36 0.41
N ASP A 521 -11.63 15.50 0.60
CA ASP A 521 -10.62 14.94 -0.31
C ASP A 521 -10.29 13.47 0.02
N LEU A 522 -10.59 13.00 1.24
CA LEU A 522 -10.28 11.65 1.74
C LEU A 522 -11.03 10.53 0.97
N ASP A 523 -12.22 10.84 0.48
CA ASP A 523 -13.08 9.94 -0.32
C ASP A 523 -12.86 10.06 -1.85
N LYS A 524 -12.01 10.99 -2.31
CA LYS A 524 -11.98 11.41 -3.73
C LYS A 524 -10.68 11.12 -4.48
N LEU A 525 -9.73 10.42 -3.87
CA LEU A 525 -8.54 9.91 -4.55
C LEU A 525 -8.16 8.49 -4.07
N ASP A 526 -7.45 7.75 -4.91
CA ASP A 526 -7.16 6.31 -4.76
C ASP A 526 -5.96 6.03 -3.81
N SER A 527 -5.91 6.80 -2.71
CA SER A 527 -4.90 6.80 -1.63
C SER A 527 -3.95 5.59 -1.67
N SER A 528 -2.71 5.87 -2.07
CA SER A 528 -1.64 4.89 -2.32
C SER A 528 -1.56 3.76 -1.28
N THR A 529 -1.32 2.52 -1.69
CA THR A 529 -1.34 1.32 -0.81
C THR A 529 -0.02 0.55 -0.86
N GLY A 530 0.55 0.22 0.30
CA GLY A 530 1.83 -0.49 0.43
C GLY A 530 1.81 -1.65 1.42
N LEU A 531 2.53 -2.73 1.13
CA LEU A 531 2.71 -3.88 2.03
C LEU A 531 4.09 -3.79 2.70
N TYR A 532 4.12 -3.68 4.03
CA TYR A 532 5.34 -3.44 4.82
C TYR A 532 5.54 -4.58 5.85
N PRO A 533 6.30 -5.64 5.53
CA PRO A 533 6.21 -6.90 6.26
C PRO A 533 6.51 -6.85 7.77
N LEU A 534 7.51 -6.08 8.21
CA LEU A 534 7.81 -5.93 9.64
C LEU A 534 6.77 -5.06 10.37
N PRO A 535 6.37 -3.86 9.87
CA PRO A 535 5.24 -3.10 10.43
C PRO A 535 3.92 -3.86 10.54
N SER A 536 3.63 -4.81 9.65
CA SER A 536 2.43 -5.66 9.73
C SER A 536 2.34 -6.55 10.99
N LEU A 537 3.39 -6.58 11.83
CA LEU A 537 3.43 -7.37 13.08
C LEU A 537 3.12 -6.56 14.35
N PHE A 538 2.91 -5.24 14.25
CA PHE A 538 2.59 -4.38 15.39
C PHE A 538 1.10 -4.49 15.74
N ASN A 539 0.76 -5.28 16.76
CA ASN A 539 -0.63 -5.50 17.17
C ASN A 539 -1.39 -4.21 17.54
N HIS A 540 -2.72 -4.29 17.48
CA HIS A 540 -3.57 -3.14 17.73
C HIS A 540 -3.70 -2.72 19.21
N SER A 541 -3.61 -1.41 19.45
CA SER A 541 -4.20 -0.74 20.61
C SER A 541 -4.93 0.54 20.18
N CYS A 542 -6.11 0.84 20.75
CA CYS A 542 -6.76 2.15 20.58
C CYS A 542 -6.07 3.27 21.40
N ALA A 543 -5.08 2.93 22.22
CA ALA A 543 -4.15 3.86 22.85
C ALA A 543 -2.75 3.26 22.71
N PRO A 544 -2.14 3.36 21.52
CA PRO A 544 -0.87 2.70 21.24
C PRO A 544 0.29 3.34 22.01
N ASN A 545 1.43 2.66 22.01
CA ASN A 545 2.71 3.17 22.49
C ASN A 545 3.69 3.51 21.35
N SER A 546 3.28 3.36 20.09
CA SER A 546 3.98 3.84 18.90
C SER A 546 3.05 4.50 17.89
N HIS A 547 3.60 5.32 16.99
CA HIS A 547 2.90 5.94 15.87
C HIS A 547 3.68 5.76 14.56
N ILE A 548 2.98 5.96 13.43
CA ILE A 548 3.50 5.80 12.07
C ILE A 548 3.60 7.18 11.39
N VAL A 549 4.69 7.41 10.66
CA VAL A 549 4.84 8.55 9.73
C VAL A 549 5.40 8.04 8.40
N PHE A 550 4.87 8.52 7.28
CA PHE A 550 5.39 8.21 5.94
C PHE A 550 6.17 9.41 5.36
N ILE A 551 7.31 9.13 4.73
CA ILE A 551 8.06 10.12 3.92
C ILE A 551 8.33 9.45 2.57
N GLY A 552 7.65 9.89 1.50
CA GLY A 552 7.61 9.13 0.25
C GLY A 552 7.06 7.72 0.47
N ASP A 553 7.80 6.71 0.03
CA ASP A 553 7.49 5.29 0.19
C ASP A 553 7.92 4.69 1.53
N ILE A 554 8.70 5.39 2.36
CA ILE A 554 9.28 4.82 3.58
C ILE A 554 8.31 4.97 4.75
N MET A 555 8.12 3.90 5.52
CA MET A 555 7.37 3.93 6.77
C MET A 555 8.35 4.06 7.95
N MET A 556 8.19 5.10 8.74
CA MET A 556 8.88 5.29 10.02
C MET A 556 7.92 4.98 11.17
N MET A 557 8.43 4.31 12.20
CA MET A 557 7.74 4.14 13.49
C MET A 557 8.59 4.65 14.64
N ARG A 558 7.97 5.42 15.55
CA ARG A 558 8.60 5.96 16.76
C ARG A 558 7.76 5.70 18.00
N ALA A 559 8.41 5.62 19.15
CA ALA A 559 7.74 5.43 20.44
C ALA A 559 6.98 6.69 20.85
N SER A 560 5.69 6.56 21.17
CA SER A 560 4.82 7.67 21.60
C SER A 560 4.90 7.95 23.10
N ARG A 561 5.60 7.11 23.86
CA ARG A 561 5.93 7.27 25.29
C ARG A 561 7.13 6.36 25.62
N THR A 562 7.64 6.42 26.84
CA THR A 562 8.55 5.37 27.33
C THR A 562 7.86 3.99 27.22
N ILE A 563 8.56 3.02 26.63
CA ILE A 563 8.18 1.61 26.55
C ILE A 563 9.14 0.83 27.42
N HIS A 564 8.63 -0.02 28.31
CA HIS A 564 9.49 -0.83 29.17
C HIS A 564 10.01 -2.08 28.45
N ARG A 565 11.14 -2.62 28.93
CA ARG A 565 11.64 -3.90 28.43
C ARG A 565 10.55 -4.97 28.56
N ASP A 566 10.46 -5.84 27.55
CA ASP A 566 9.53 -6.96 27.44
C ASP A 566 8.05 -6.54 27.28
N GLU A 567 7.76 -5.23 27.18
CA GLU A 567 6.43 -4.68 26.84
C GLU A 567 6.12 -4.84 25.34
N GLU A 568 4.86 -5.13 25.00
CA GLU A 568 4.38 -5.21 23.61
C GLU A 568 4.33 -3.81 22.96
N VAL A 569 4.88 -3.68 21.76
CA VAL A 569 4.82 -2.46 20.96
C VAL A 569 3.63 -2.54 20.01
N THR A 570 2.74 -1.54 20.09
CA THR A 570 1.41 -1.55 19.49
C THR A 570 1.16 -0.30 18.64
N SER A 571 0.28 -0.43 17.66
CA SER A 571 -0.11 0.63 16.72
C SER A 571 -1.65 0.77 16.63
N ALA A 572 -2.13 1.85 16.02
CA ALA A 572 -3.55 2.06 15.76
C ALA A 572 -3.91 1.58 14.34
N TYR A 573 -4.79 0.57 14.24
CA TYR A 573 -5.30 0.05 12.96
C TYR A 573 -6.39 0.94 12.33
N MET A 574 -6.81 1.98 13.06
CA MET A 574 -7.86 2.92 12.70
C MET A 574 -7.83 4.12 13.65
N THR A 575 -8.32 5.27 13.20
CA THR A 575 -8.27 6.56 13.92
C THR A 575 -8.90 6.46 15.32
N PRO A 576 -8.12 6.61 16.42
CA PRO A 576 -8.61 6.42 17.79
C PRO A 576 -9.72 7.40 18.23
N THR A 577 -9.88 8.51 17.52
CA THR A 577 -10.86 9.56 17.83
C THR A 577 -12.32 9.16 17.58
N THR A 578 -12.54 8.09 16.82
CA THR A 578 -13.87 7.53 16.51
C THR A 578 -14.53 6.86 17.74
N SER A 579 -15.87 6.70 17.71
CA SER A 579 -16.62 6.21 18.88
C SER A 579 -16.37 4.73 19.17
N TYR A 580 -16.54 4.31 20.43
CA TYR A 580 -16.30 2.93 20.88
C TYR A 580 -17.00 1.86 20.00
N PHE A 581 -18.24 2.13 19.55
CA PHE A 581 -18.97 1.19 18.70
C PHE A 581 -18.40 1.12 17.28
N GLU A 582 -17.94 2.24 16.72
CA GLU A 582 -17.27 2.28 15.42
C GLU A 582 -15.90 1.60 15.49
N ARG A 583 -15.11 1.85 16.54
CA ARG A 583 -13.84 1.14 16.78
C ARG A 583 -14.07 -0.36 16.87
N ARG A 584 -15.04 -0.80 17.68
CA ARG A 584 -15.40 -2.22 17.79
C ARG A 584 -15.86 -2.81 16.45
N LYS A 585 -16.76 -2.12 15.72
CA LYS A 585 -17.26 -2.57 14.42
C LYS A 585 -16.12 -2.70 13.41
N THR A 586 -15.26 -1.70 13.28
CA THR A 586 -14.12 -1.72 12.35
C THR A 586 -13.12 -2.84 12.68
N LEU A 587 -12.86 -3.11 13.95
CA LEU A 587 -11.96 -4.20 14.36
C LEU A 587 -12.58 -5.58 14.13
N GLN A 588 -13.89 -5.74 14.37
CA GLN A 588 -14.61 -7.01 14.13
C GLN A 588 -14.84 -7.28 12.63
N GLU A 589 -15.29 -6.30 11.85
CA GLU A 589 -15.63 -6.44 10.42
C GLU A 589 -14.45 -6.17 9.46
N GLY A 590 -13.37 -5.53 9.92
CA GLY A 590 -12.21 -5.19 9.11
C GLY A 590 -10.96 -6.01 9.41
N TRP A 591 -10.77 -6.38 10.67
CA TRP A 591 -9.55 -7.04 11.15
C TRP A 591 -9.83 -8.43 11.77
N LEU A 592 -11.06 -8.93 11.63
CA LEU A 592 -11.55 -10.22 12.15
C LEU A 592 -11.28 -10.44 13.65
N MET A 593 -11.13 -9.35 14.40
CA MET A 593 -10.80 -9.40 15.83
C MET A 593 -12.06 -9.74 16.64
N SER A 594 -12.30 -11.03 16.84
CA SER A 594 -13.43 -11.57 17.62
C SER A 594 -13.45 -11.04 19.06
N GLU A 595 -12.28 -11.09 19.70
CA GLU A 595 -12.09 -10.68 21.09
C GLU A 595 -12.23 -9.17 21.31
N ILE A 596 -12.63 -8.79 22.53
CA ILE A 596 -12.83 -7.39 22.88
C ILE A 596 -11.47 -6.75 23.20
N CYS A 597 -11.14 -5.67 22.49
CA CYS A 597 -9.91 -4.90 22.71
C CYS A 597 -9.67 -4.60 24.20
N ASP A 598 -8.53 -5.09 24.70
CA ASP A 598 -8.09 -5.07 26.08
C ASP A 598 -7.43 -3.74 26.48
N CYS A 599 -7.08 -2.88 25.51
CA CYS A 599 -6.38 -1.63 25.76
C CYS A 599 -7.11 -0.66 26.70
N ARG A 600 -6.34 0.20 27.38
CA ARG A 600 -6.78 1.15 28.40
C ARG A 600 -7.95 2.05 27.97
N GLN A 601 -7.95 2.54 26.72
CA GLN A 601 -9.04 3.39 26.21
C GLN A 601 -10.37 2.61 26.11
N CYS A 602 -10.32 1.36 25.68
CA CYS A 602 -11.49 0.49 25.58
C CYS A 602 -11.95 -0.01 26.96
N GLN A 603 -11.06 -0.17 27.94
CA GLN A 603 -11.44 -0.37 29.35
C GLN A 603 -12.24 0.82 29.89
N TYR A 604 -11.77 2.07 29.67
CA TYR A 604 -12.49 3.26 30.14
C TYR A 604 -13.83 3.49 29.43
N ASP A 605 -13.91 3.26 28.11
CA ASP A 605 -15.19 3.38 27.39
C ASP A 605 -16.21 2.34 27.89
N ARG A 606 -15.79 1.11 28.22
CA ARG A 606 -16.65 0.13 28.90
C ARG A 606 -17.09 0.61 30.30
N ALA A 607 -16.19 1.23 31.06
CA ALA A 607 -16.45 1.70 32.42
C ALA A 607 -17.45 2.87 32.50
N ASP A 608 -17.65 3.65 31.42
CA ASP A 608 -18.71 4.66 31.38
C ASP A 608 -20.13 4.08 31.26
N GLY A 609 -20.26 2.83 30.80
CA GLY A 609 -21.53 2.15 30.56
C GLY A 609 -22.16 2.46 29.19
N GLU A 610 -22.83 1.46 28.61
CA GLU A 610 -23.31 1.50 27.22
C GLU A 610 -24.30 2.65 26.94
N ALA A 611 -25.17 2.97 27.91
CA ALA A 611 -26.13 4.07 27.79
C ALA A 611 -25.44 5.44 27.63
N ASN A 612 -24.33 5.66 28.33
CA ASN A 612 -23.53 6.89 28.22
C ASN A 612 -22.79 6.95 26.88
N LEU A 613 -22.21 5.84 26.41
CA LEU A 613 -21.61 5.76 25.07
C LEU A 613 -22.63 6.07 23.97
N ARG A 614 -23.84 5.50 24.06
CA ARG A 614 -24.95 5.78 23.11
C ARG A 614 -25.53 7.19 23.27
N HIS A 615 -25.40 7.83 24.43
CA HIS A 615 -25.76 9.24 24.58
C HIS A 615 -24.69 10.15 23.96
N ARG A 616 -23.41 9.85 24.19
CA ARG A 616 -22.25 10.54 23.61
C ARG A 616 -22.29 10.54 22.08
N GLY A 617 -22.54 9.37 21.47
CA GLY A 617 -22.73 9.23 20.02
C GLY A 617 -23.78 10.20 19.49
N ARG A 618 -25.02 10.13 20.00
CA ARG A 618 -26.14 11.02 19.61
C ARG A 618 -25.92 12.51 19.87
N ILE A 619 -24.96 12.90 20.72
CA ILE A 619 -24.54 14.30 20.85
C ILE A 619 -23.52 14.64 19.75
N ALA A 620 -22.55 13.76 19.50
CA ALA A 620 -21.48 13.94 18.52
C ALA A 620 -21.93 13.82 17.06
N GLU A 621 -22.99 13.05 16.77
CA GLU A 621 -23.69 13.01 15.48
C GLU A 621 -24.15 14.42 15.03
N GLY A 622 -24.37 15.35 15.97
CA GLY A 622 -24.68 16.75 15.71
C GLY A 622 -23.48 17.68 15.51
N PHE A 623 -22.25 17.17 15.47
CA PHE A 623 -21.01 17.95 15.32
C PHE A 623 -20.55 18.01 13.85
N SER A 624 -21.44 18.47 12.97
CA SER A 624 -21.09 18.81 11.58
C SER A 624 -20.44 20.20 11.48
N VAL A 625 -20.23 20.70 10.25
CA VAL A 625 -19.76 22.07 9.98
C VAL A 625 -20.55 23.14 10.74
N ASP A 626 -21.84 22.88 10.99
CA ASP A 626 -22.75 23.72 11.77
C ASP A 626 -22.41 23.73 13.29
N LEU A 627 -21.24 23.25 13.75
CA LEU A 627 -20.79 23.43 15.14
C LEU A 627 -20.24 24.84 15.38
N PHE A 628 -19.44 25.37 14.46
CA PHE A 628 -18.76 26.68 14.60
C PHE A 628 -19.70 27.88 14.43
N SER A 629 -20.88 27.67 13.88
CA SER A 629 -21.98 28.64 13.76
C SER A 629 -22.84 28.79 15.02
N LYS A 630 -22.68 27.91 16.03
CA LYS A 630 -23.60 27.87 17.19
C LYS A 630 -23.25 28.94 18.22
N PRO A 631 -24.24 29.69 18.75
CA PRO A 631 -24.02 30.63 19.85
C PRO A 631 -23.36 29.97 21.07
N LEU A 632 -22.47 30.69 21.75
CA LEU A 632 -21.69 30.21 22.90
C LEU A 632 -22.54 29.51 23.97
N ALA A 633 -23.74 30.02 24.27
CA ALA A 633 -24.65 29.39 25.24
C ALA A 633 -25.12 27.98 24.81
N LYS A 634 -25.29 27.74 23.50
CA LYS A 634 -25.62 26.42 22.94
C LYS A 634 -24.41 25.48 23.05
N LEU A 635 -23.21 25.97 22.74
CA LEU A 635 -21.97 25.21 22.88
C LEU A 635 -21.71 24.80 24.35
N ARG A 636 -21.82 25.73 25.30
CA ARG A 636 -21.72 25.43 26.74
C ARG A 636 -22.80 24.45 27.23
N SER A 637 -24.02 24.51 26.66
CA SER A 637 -25.09 23.53 26.95
C SER A 637 -24.75 22.13 26.43
N LEU A 638 -24.20 22.03 25.22
CA LEU A 638 -23.70 20.76 24.66
C LEU A 638 -22.52 20.23 25.48
N GLN A 639 -21.60 21.10 25.91
CA GLN A 639 -20.43 20.75 26.71
C GLN A 639 -20.85 20.09 28.02
N LYS A 640 -21.74 20.73 28.79
CA LYS A 640 -22.26 20.17 30.05
C LYS A 640 -22.94 18.82 29.85
N LYS A 641 -23.70 18.62 28.77
CA LYS A 641 -24.35 17.34 28.43
C LYS A 641 -23.32 16.27 28.06
N LEU A 642 -22.31 16.62 27.27
CA LEU A 642 -21.29 15.68 26.80
C LEU A 642 -20.37 15.24 27.93
N SER A 643 -19.88 16.16 28.76
CA SER A 643 -19.08 15.87 29.95
C SER A 643 -19.81 14.97 30.95
N ALA A 644 -21.14 15.10 31.07
CA ALA A 644 -21.96 14.21 31.91
C ALA A 644 -22.05 12.76 31.40
N THR A 645 -21.54 12.44 30.20
CA THR A 645 -21.44 11.06 29.69
C THR A 645 -20.15 10.34 30.12
N TYR A 646 -19.28 10.96 30.91
CA TYR A 646 -18.00 10.40 31.34
C TYR A 646 -18.02 10.15 32.86
N VAL A 647 -17.58 8.97 33.30
CA VAL A 647 -17.52 8.64 34.73
C VAL A 647 -16.32 9.33 35.39
N ALA A 648 -16.56 9.98 36.54
CA ALA A 648 -15.57 10.80 37.26
C ALA A 648 -14.32 10.05 37.77
N ALA A 649 -14.28 8.72 37.66
CA ALA A 649 -13.07 7.90 37.89
C ALA A 649 -12.05 7.99 36.74
N ARG A 650 -12.42 8.58 35.60
CA ARG A 650 -11.48 8.99 34.55
C ARG A 650 -10.61 10.14 35.08
N GLY A 651 -9.31 9.89 35.23
CA GLY A 651 -8.33 10.90 35.64
C GLY A 651 -8.12 12.01 34.60
N PRO A 652 -7.39 13.09 34.96
CA PRO A 652 -7.33 14.35 34.21
C PRO A 652 -6.55 14.31 32.87
N SER A 653 -6.13 13.14 32.40
CA SER A 653 -5.27 13.01 31.21
C SER A 653 -5.76 11.88 30.30
N HIS A 654 -7.05 11.90 29.94
CA HIS A 654 -7.68 10.83 29.18
C HIS A 654 -8.31 11.33 27.86
N PRO A 655 -7.88 10.78 26.71
CA PRO A 655 -8.48 11.06 25.42
C PRO A 655 -10.01 10.91 25.48
N SER A 656 -10.69 12.02 25.20
CA SER A 656 -12.14 12.15 25.21
C SER A 656 -12.55 12.84 23.91
N PRO A 657 -12.39 12.18 22.75
CA PRO A 657 -12.25 12.87 21.46
C PRO A 657 -13.45 13.72 21.06
N ALA A 658 -14.65 13.34 21.48
CA ALA A 658 -15.87 14.13 21.25
C ALA A 658 -15.86 15.52 21.94
N LEU A 659 -15.09 15.72 23.02
CA LEU A 659 -14.96 17.02 23.68
C LEU A 659 -14.00 17.98 22.94
N TYR A 660 -13.02 17.46 22.19
CA TYR A 660 -12.07 18.29 21.42
C TYR A 660 -12.74 19.29 20.45
N PRO A 661 -13.58 18.89 19.48
CA PRO A 661 -14.14 19.84 18.50
C PRO A 661 -15.08 20.85 19.15
N LEU A 662 -15.72 20.47 20.27
CA LEU A 662 -16.63 21.33 21.02
C LEU A 662 -15.87 22.39 21.84
N HIS A 663 -14.78 22.02 22.49
CA HIS A 663 -13.89 22.98 23.15
C HIS A 663 -13.22 23.92 22.14
N HIS A 664 -12.81 23.42 20.98
CA HIS A 664 -12.24 24.24 19.92
C HIS A 664 -13.27 25.24 19.32
N ALA A 665 -14.52 24.83 19.09
CA ALA A 665 -15.59 25.74 18.65
C ALA A 665 -15.93 26.81 19.71
N ILE A 666 -15.87 26.45 21.00
CA ILE A 666 -15.99 27.41 22.11
C ILE A 666 -14.83 28.41 22.07
N ALA A 667 -13.58 27.95 21.91
CA ALA A 667 -12.42 28.81 21.83
C ALA A 667 -12.51 29.79 20.64
N GLU A 668 -12.94 29.32 19.46
CA GLU A 668 -13.15 30.16 18.29
C GLU A 668 -14.20 31.25 18.54
N THR A 669 -15.33 30.90 19.13
CA THR A 669 -16.42 31.83 19.49
C THR A 669 -15.99 32.88 20.53
N LEU A 670 -15.04 32.54 21.41
CA LEU A 670 -14.47 33.46 22.39
C LEU A 670 -13.41 34.39 21.76
N ARG A 671 -12.58 33.85 20.85
CA ARG A 671 -11.53 34.61 20.14
C ARG A 671 -12.13 35.63 19.17
N SER A 672 -13.22 35.29 18.49
CA SER A 672 -13.97 36.18 17.60
C SER A 672 -14.68 37.35 18.31
N SER A 673 -14.62 37.43 19.65
CA SER A 673 -15.01 38.65 20.38
C SER A 673 -14.01 39.79 20.20
N HIS A 674 -12.79 39.50 19.76
CA HIS A 674 -11.64 40.41 19.69
C HIS A 674 -11.29 41.14 21.01
N THR A 675 -11.80 40.65 22.15
CA THR A 675 -11.46 41.18 23.48
C THR A 675 -10.30 40.41 24.09
N THR A 676 -9.40 41.09 24.82
CA THR A 676 -8.29 40.44 25.55
C THR A 676 -8.77 39.43 26.59
N ALA A 677 -9.99 39.62 27.13
CA ALA A 677 -10.64 38.66 28.02
C ALA A 677 -11.07 37.39 27.25
N GLY A 678 -11.79 37.55 26.14
CA GLY A 678 -12.22 36.45 25.28
C GLY A 678 -11.05 35.67 24.68
N MET A 679 -9.95 36.33 24.29
CA MET A 679 -8.72 35.66 23.86
C MET A 679 -8.09 34.82 24.97
N LYS A 680 -8.04 35.33 26.22
CA LYS A 680 -7.51 34.59 27.38
C LYS A 680 -8.39 33.41 27.78
N ASP A 681 -9.72 33.53 27.62
CA ASP A 681 -10.62 32.39 27.82
C ASP A 681 -10.58 31.40 26.65
N ALA A 682 -10.35 31.84 25.41
CA ALA A 682 -10.13 30.97 24.26
C ALA A 682 -8.90 30.07 24.46
N ILE A 683 -7.77 30.65 24.92
CA ILE A 683 -6.55 29.89 25.25
C ILE A 683 -6.84 28.75 26.24
N LYS A 684 -7.60 28.99 27.31
CA LYS A 684 -7.97 27.96 28.29
C LYS A 684 -8.79 26.82 27.69
N GLU A 685 -9.61 27.13 26.68
CA GLU A 685 -10.48 26.15 26.03
C GLU A 685 -9.73 25.36 24.94
N ASP A 686 -8.80 25.97 24.20
CA ASP A 686 -7.87 25.26 23.31
C ASP A 686 -6.89 24.37 24.12
N MET A 687 -6.40 24.82 25.29
CA MET A 687 -5.61 23.99 26.22
C MET A 687 -6.41 22.75 26.65
N LYS A 688 -7.67 22.91 27.07
CA LYS A 688 -8.56 21.79 27.41
C LYS A 688 -8.85 20.89 26.20
N ALA A 689 -8.95 21.46 25.00
CA ALA A 689 -9.09 20.68 23.78
C ALA A 689 -7.88 19.74 23.57
N LEU A 690 -6.65 20.22 23.80
CA LEU A 690 -5.43 19.40 23.80
C LEU A 690 -5.47 18.33 24.91
N GLU A 691 -5.90 18.66 26.13
CA GLU A 691 -6.06 17.68 27.21
C GLU A 691 -7.05 16.55 26.84
N TYR A 692 -8.14 16.87 26.12
CA TYR A 692 -9.07 15.88 25.60
C TYR A 692 -8.57 15.10 24.37
N ARG A 693 -7.44 15.49 23.76
CA ARG A 693 -6.64 14.62 22.87
C ARG A 693 -5.57 13.83 23.64
N GLY A 694 -5.50 13.95 24.96
CA GLY A 694 -4.61 13.19 25.83
C GLY A 694 -3.25 13.86 26.11
N TRP A 695 -3.08 15.15 25.78
CA TRP A 695 -1.91 15.92 26.22
C TRP A 695 -2.01 16.28 27.70
N SER A 696 -0.88 16.61 28.34
CA SER A 696 -0.86 17.20 29.69
C SER A 696 -0.24 18.58 29.63
N VAL A 697 -1.05 19.63 29.71
CA VAL A 697 -0.58 21.02 29.76
C VAL A 697 0.02 21.30 31.14
N THR A 698 1.08 22.13 31.20
CA THR A 698 1.84 22.40 32.44
C THR A 698 1.53 23.76 33.11
N ASP A 699 0.80 24.61 32.40
CA ASP A 699 0.26 25.89 32.87
C ASP A 699 -0.90 25.74 33.87
N ASP A 700 -1.20 26.84 34.57
CA ASP A 700 -2.49 27.14 35.17
C ASP A 700 -3.34 28.06 34.26
N ASP A 701 -4.57 28.38 34.67
CA ASP A 701 -5.51 29.26 33.93
C ASP A 701 -4.97 30.69 33.61
N ILE A 702 -3.74 31.04 34.02
CA ILE A 702 -3.10 32.35 33.80
C ILE A 702 -1.78 32.19 33.01
N GLY A 703 -1.47 31.00 32.46
CA GLY A 703 -0.24 30.76 31.71
C GLY A 703 1.01 30.76 32.59
N ARG A 704 0.87 30.43 33.88
CA ARG A 704 1.99 30.29 34.83
C ARG A 704 2.16 28.80 35.16
N ARG A 705 3.40 28.33 35.34
CA ARG A 705 3.65 26.93 35.74
C ARG A 705 2.90 26.55 37.01
N SER A 706 2.13 25.46 36.92
CA SER A 706 1.56 24.74 38.06
C SER A 706 2.63 24.35 39.09
N LYS A 707 2.26 24.21 40.37
CA LYS A 707 3.21 23.84 41.44
C LYS A 707 3.94 22.51 41.17
N LYS A 708 3.29 21.57 40.47
CA LYS A 708 3.86 20.26 40.08
C LYS A 708 4.91 20.39 38.97
N ALA A 709 4.67 21.23 37.96
CA ALA A 709 5.65 21.45 36.88
C ALA A 709 6.97 22.05 37.39
N ARG A 710 6.92 22.88 38.43
CA ARG A 710 8.10 23.55 39.01
C ARG A 710 9.08 22.63 39.75
N SER A 711 8.68 21.42 40.13
CA SER A 711 9.60 20.47 40.81
C SER A 711 10.32 19.52 39.85
N LEU A 712 9.77 19.29 38.65
CA LEU A 712 10.27 18.30 37.69
C LEU A 712 11.38 18.84 36.79
N ASN A 713 11.34 20.12 36.42
CA ASN A 713 12.20 20.66 35.36
C ASN A 713 13.24 21.66 35.90
N ARG A 714 14.52 21.25 35.93
CA ARG A 714 15.66 22.05 36.42
C ARG A 714 16.78 22.30 35.39
N ARG A 715 16.74 21.69 34.20
CA ARG A 715 17.83 21.76 33.18
C ARG A 715 17.38 21.69 31.70
N GLY A 716 16.10 21.58 31.38
CA GLY A 716 15.60 21.53 30.00
C GLY A 716 15.09 22.87 29.46
N GLU A 717 14.82 22.94 28.16
CA GLU A 717 14.03 24.04 27.58
C GLU A 717 12.62 24.08 28.18
N GLU A 718 12.05 25.28 28.31
CA GLU A 718 10.70 25.43 28.83
C GLU A 718 9.68 25.18 27.73
N LEU A 719 9.03 24.01 27.76
CA LEU A 719 7.90 23.65 26.89
C LEU A 719 6.57 23.74 27.64
N ALA A 720 5.46 23.73 26.88
CA ALA A 720 4.12 23.93 27.44
C ALA A 720 3.44 22.65 27.93
N VAL A 721 3.86 21.47 27.47
CA VAL A 721 3.30 20.17 27.83
C VAL A 721 4.31 19.30 28.59
N ASP A 722 3.83 18.27 29.25
CA ASP A 722 4.64 17.16 29.75
C ASP A 722 5.32 16.45 28.56
N THR A 723 6.64 16.22 28.65
CA THR A 723 7.45 15.63 27.58
C THR A 723 7.71 14.13 27.78
N SER A 724 7.18 13.52 28.84
CA SER A 724 7.31 12.07 29.12
C SER A 724 6.45 11.18 28.21
N PHE A 725 5.64 11.77 27.35
CA PHE A 725 4.88 11.13 26.28
C PHE A 725 4.47 12.15 25.21
N LEU A 726 4.13 11.67 24.03
CA LEU A 726 3.34 12.40 23.03
C LEU A 726 1.85 12.16 23.32
N GLY A 727 1.06 13.23 23.42
CA GLY A 727 -0.40 13.12 23.42
C GLY A 727 -0.93 12.69 22.06
N ASP A 728 -2.18 12.24 22.02
CA ASP A 728 -2.81 11.56 20.87
C ASP A 728 -1.87 10.53 20.20
N PRO A 729 -1.48 9.45 20.92
CA PRO A 729 -0.25 8.69 20.64
C PRO A 729 -0.26 7.86 19.34
N ALA A 730 -1.30 7.98 18.51
CA ALA A 730 -1.36 7.46 17.14
C ALA A 730 -1.14 8.55 16.07
N GLU A 731 -1.56 9.80 16.35
CA GLU A 731 -1.57 10.93 15.40
C GLU A 731 -0.97 12.20 16.03
N PRO A 732 0.22 12.15 16.67
CA PRO A 732 0.72 13.24 17.52
C PRO A 732 0.91 14.57 16.78
N LEU A 733 1.21 14.53 15.48
CA LEU A 733 1.33 15.72 14.61
C LEU A 733 0.03 16.54 14.54
N GLN A 734 -1.15 15.93 14.75
CA GLN A 734 -2.44 16.62 14.76
C GLN A 734 -2.65 17.57 15.97
N ALA A 735 -1.66 17.66 16.87
CA ALA A 735 -1.59 18.69 17.90
C ALA A 735 -0.92 20.00 17.44
N ILE A 736 -0.15 19.99 16.35
CA ILE A 736 0.62 21.17 15.89
C ILE A 736 -0.31 22.35 15.54
N PRO A 737 -1.42 22.20 14.80
CA PRO A 737 -2.31 23.32 14.50
C PRO A 737 -2.97 23.99 15.71
N PRO A 738 -3.56 23.27 16.69
CA PRO A 738 -4.03 23.90 17.92
C PRO A 738 -2.90 24.49 18.77
N MET A 739 -1.71 23.88 18.82
CA MET A 739 -0.54 24.46 19.52
C MET A 739 -0.11 25.81 18.92
N LEU A 740 -0.06 25.91 17.59
CA LEU A 740 0.27 27.16 16.90
C LEU A 740 -0.87 28.20 16.99
N ARG A 741 -2.15 27.79 17.05
CA ARG A 741 -3.26 28.71 17.30
C ARG A 741 -3.25 29.28 18.73
N VAL A 742 -2.84 28.49 19.73
CA VAL A 742 -2.58 28.99 21.09
C VAL A 742 -1.41 29.98 21.07
N ALA A 743 -0.32 29.68 20.37
CA ALA A 743 0.80 30.62 20.21
C ALA A 743 0.38 31.95 19.55
N GLN A 744 -0.46 31.90 18.50
CA GLN A 744 -1.03 33.09 17.85
C GLN A 744 -1.89 33.89 18.84
N THR A 745 -2.74 33.22 19.62
CA THR A 745 -3.63 33.91 20.56
C THR A 745 -2.85 34.60 21.69
N TYR A 746 -1.71 34.02 22.12
CA TYR A 746 -0.76 34.68 23.03
C TYR A 746 -0.03 35.86 22.37
N PHE A 747 0.40 35.72 21.10
CA PHE A 747 1.04 36.79 20.34
C PHE A 747 0.12 38.01 20.17
N LEU A 748 -1.16 37.78 19.86
CA LEU A 748 -2.23 38.80 19.80
C LEU A 748 -2.59 39.40 21.18
N CYS A 749 -2.04 38.87 22.28
CA CYS A 749 -2.16 39.39 23.64
C CYS A 749 -0.85 40.01 24.17
N ASP A 750 0.12 40.29 23.29
CA ASP A 750 1.48 40.76 23.59
C ASP A 750 2.33 39.81 24.46
N ASP A 751 1.88 38.57 24.71
CA ASP A 751 2.61 37.57 25.50
C ASP A 751 3.59 36.79 24.62
N MET A 752 4.66 37.48 24.23
CA MET A 752 5.76 36.90 23.46
C MET A 752 6.41 35.68 24.14
N MET A 753 6.37 35.60 25.47
CA MET A 753 6.96 34.51 26.24
C MET A 753 6.18 33.21 26.00
N ASN A 754 4.87 33.20 26.24
CA ASN A 754 4.05 32.01 26.04
C ASN A 754 3.84 31.70 24.56
N ALA A 755 3.77 32.71 23.68
CA ALA A 755 3.77 32.49 22.23
C ALA A 755 5.02 31.70 21.77
N THR A 756 6.21 32.13 22.20
CA THR A 756 7.48 31.42 21.94
C THR A 756 7.44 29.99 22.49
N ARG A 757 6.92 29.82 23.70
CA ARG A 757 6.86 28.52 24.39
C ARG A 757 5.99 27.50 23.66
N TRP A 758 4.84 27.93 23.12
CA TRP A 758 3.96 27.09 22.33
C TRP A 758 4.51 26.78 20.92
N ILE A 759 5.22 27.72 20.28
CA ILE A 759 5.98 27.44 19.04
C ILE A 759 7.06 26.38 19.27
N LYS A 760 7.87 26.51 20.33
CA LYS A 760 8.86 25.48 20.70
C LYS A 760 8.21 24.12 21.02
N THR A 761 7.00 24.13 21.60
CA THR A 761 6.26 22.90 21.88
C THR A 761 5.81 22.22 20.58
N ALA A 762 5.28 22.95 19.61
CA ALA A 762 4.94 22.41 18.29
C ALA A 762 6.17 21.87 17.55
N GLN A 763 7.31 22.56 17.61
CA GLN A 763 8.58 22.10 17.04
C GLN A 763 9.09 20.82 17.71
N TRP A 764 8.99 20.72 19.04
CA TRP A 764 9.32 19.51 19.77
C TRP A 764 8.42 18.33 19.40
N VAL A 765 7.11 18.53 19.22
CA VAL A 765 6.20 17.47 18.76
C VAL A 765 6.61 16.95 17.39
N LEU A 766 6.90 17.83 16.41
CA LEU A 766 7.35 17.39 15.08
C LEU A 766 8.70 16.66 15.15
N ASN A 767 9.69 17.20 15.86
CA ASN A 767 11.01 16.57 15.97
C ASN A 767 10.98 15.23 16.73
N THR A 768 10.09 15.07 17.70
CA THR A 768 9.91 13.81 18.46
C THR A 768 9.11 12.78 17.65
N SER A 769 8.23 13.22 16.75
CA SER A 769 7.43 12.34 15.89
C SER A 769 8.09 12.00 14.54
N VAL A 770 9.07 12.79 14.09
CA VAL A 770 9.68 12.67 12.75
C VAL A 770 11.21 12.71 12.84
N GLY A 771 11.76 13.73 13.50
CA GLY A 771 13.17 14.11 13.46
C GLY A 771 13.36 15.42 12.69
N GLY A 772 14.55 15.64 12.11
CA GLY A 772 14.86 16.79 11.25
C GLY A 772 14.97 18.16 11.96
N GLY A 773 14.80 18.20 13.29
CA GLY A 773 15.03 19.39 14.10
C GLY A 773 14.13 20.57 13.71
N LYS A 774 14.73 21.76 13.69
CA LYS A 774 14.02 22.99 13.31
C LYS A 774 13.94 23.22 11.81
N GLU A 775 14.86 22.66 11.01
CA GLU A 775 14.85 22.85 9.55
C GLU A 775 13.61 22.18 8.94
N LEU A 776 13.34 20.92 9.32
CA LEU A 776 12.17 20.19 8.84
C LEU A 776 10.85 20.81 9.33
N PHE A 777 10.80 21.27 10.59
CA PHE A 777 9.65 22.02 11.11
C PHE A 777 9.38 23.31 10.30
N MET A 778 10.41 24.15 10.09
CA MET A 778 10.31 25.40 9.31
C MET A 778 10.16 25.17 7.79
N MET A 779 10.09 23.92 7.34
CA MET A 779 9.80 23.49 5.98
C MET A 779 8.36 22.99 5.82
N ILE A 780 7.89 22.13 6.72
CA ILE A 780 6.53 21.57 6.72
C ILE A 780 5.51 22.62 7.18
N GLU A 781 5.74 23.24 8.34
CA GLU A 781 4.78 24.13 9.00
C GLU A 781 4.78 25.55 8.43
N ARG A 782 5.60 25.82 7.42
CA ARG A 782 5.73 27.16 6.80
C ARG A 782 4.40 27.77 6.32
N PRO A 783 3.43 27.03 5.72
CA PRO A 783 2.15 27.61 5.33
C PRO A 783 1.32 28.01 6.55
N LEU A 784 1.25 27.14 7.56
CA LEU A 784 0.49 27.34 8.78
C LEU A 784 1.06 28.46 9.67
N LEU A 785 2.39 28.55 9.75
CA LEU A 785 3.11 29.66 10.38
C LEU A 785 2.88 31.00 9.66
N LYS A 786 2.62 31.01 8.33
CA LYS A 786 2.17 32.22 7.62
C LYS A 786 0.70 32.51 7.90
N GLN A 787 -0.17 31.51 7.87
CA GLN A 787 -1.62 31.64 8.13
C GLN A 787 -1.91 32.23 9.52
N PHE A 788 -1.03 31.99 10.49
CA PHE A 788 -1.15 32.52 11.85
C PHE A 788 -0.27 33.75 12.15
N ASP A 789 0.39 34.36 11.15
CA ASP A 789 1.32 35.49 11.31
C ASP A 789 2.51 35.20 12.26
N LEU A 790 2.86 33.93 12.45
CA LEU A 790 3.91 33.45 13.35
C LEU A 790 5.26 33.21 12.67
N LEU A 791 5.37 33.28 11.34
CA LEU A 791 6.58 32.88 10.61
C LEU A 791 7.84 33.63 11.08
N ASP A 792 7.76 34.95 11.26
CA ASP A 792 8.89 35.77 11.70
C ASP A 792 9.21 35.55 13.19
N VAL A 793 8.18 35.29 14.01
CA VAL A 793 8.37 34.89 15.41
C VAL A 793 9.12 33.56 15.48
N ALA A 794 8.65 32.54 14.77
CA ALA A 794 9.27 31.22 14.72
C ALA A 794 10.71 31.27 14.19
N THR A 795 10.95 32.04 13.11
CA THR A 795 12.29 32.26 12.54
C THR A 795 13.27 32.92 13.53
N ARG A 796 12.77 33.70 14.49
CA ARG A 796 13.59 34.36 15.52
C ARG A 796 13.83 33.51 16.78
N VAL A 797 12.95 32.55 17.10
CA VAL A 797 12.97 31.83 18.39
C VAL A 797 13.33 30.34 18.31
N LEU A 798 13.51 29.81 17.10
CA LEU A 798 13.95 28.44 16.82
C LEU A 798 15.37 28.44 16.25
#